data_AF-A0A3N5RL28-F1
#
_entry.id   AF-A0A3N5RL28-F1
#
_cell.length_a   1.000
_cell.length_b   1.000
_cell.length_c   1.000
_cell.angle_alpha   90.00
_cell.angle_beta   90.00
_cell.angle_gamma   90.00
#
_symmetry.space_group_name_H-M   'P 1'
#
loop_
_entity.id
_entity.type
_entity.pdbx_description
1 polymer ?
#
loop_
_entity_poly.entity_id
_entity_poly.type
_entity_poly.pdbx_seq_one_letter_code
_entity_poly.pdbx_strand_id
1 'polypeptide(L)'
;LCGTGTRVRGEDPLRQPVLNAIEIAKRFLLRQQRPDGSWASERGNYAVGIHSLVLLALLNTGMTAQDQQIQKGLEWLRANDSETTYEISLKIQALAAAKDSRTDVARVVALVNKLENQQLQNGSWTYGRNVFNVGSPAGDRSNAQFAVLGLREAQEMGAHVRLEVWRKAREHFVRSQNPDGGWDYSDLGRGASIGSMTVAGLATVVITDAMLKAEENHLDADGSPRCCLPPLDQKVLEAAERWMGNNFAVRFNPSAGRGTANNRLLYYLYGLERAGRFSGRRFFVNSRGDQFDWYREGAEFLVSEQNRVNGTWQGAGDGENDPLVGTSLSLIFLSKGLAPVLINKLSYGPRDPRTKQLASRDWNLHADDVRNLTQQISSLPKWPKLLNWQSVDVAQATLGDLMQAPIVSISGRESPQFADRDLDLLREYIVQGGFILAINNCNSAAFDEGFREVVRQLYPPSEARLQKLKADHPVFRAEYDLIDKRSGEPSVELWGLDVGCRTSIIYSPGDLSCLWDKWTSFQVPRRPPELVGMITRASQVGVNIVAYVTGREVLNKLEREATAPVGEADDAIERDLVELRKVRYTGDWDAAPQALRRIMQSARSTAHLPVAQKTGQITLVDRSLHQYPLLYMHGRHDFQLTKNEIERLRSFLENGGFLFADACCGSPQFDTSFRALVKVLFPEQSLERVPVGHEVFLSRSGFELKTVRRREAESGGNTAALDVAVRTVEPFLEGISVNNRFVLIYSKYDISCALERQSSVACTGYVHEDAVKLAVNIVVYGLNQ
;
A
#
# COMPACT_ATOMS: atom_id res chain seq x y z
N LEU A 1 -7.30 8.13 -44.41
CA LEU A 1 -8.49 7.94 -43.55
C LEU A 1 -8.16 6.89 -42.49
N CYS A 2 -7.44 7.28 -41.44
CA CYS A 2 -7.11 6.42 -40.30
C CYS A 2 -7.30 7.24 -39.04
N GLY A 3 -8.27 6.85 -38.21
CA GLY A 3 -8.55 7.48 -36.93
C GLY A 3 -7.47 7.14 -35.90
N THR A 4 -6.77 8.16 -35.43
CA THR A 4 -5.94 8.09 -34.24
C THR A 4 -6.83 8.21 -33.01
N GLY A 5 -7.27 7.06 -32.48
CA GLY A 5 -7.94 7.00 -31.19
C GLY A 5 -6.97 7.40 -30.08
N THR A 6 -7.15 8.60 -29.53
CA THR A 6 -6.44 9.09 -28.35
C THR A 6 -6.84 8.22 -27.17
N ARG A 7 -5.92 7.37 -26.68
CA ARG A 7 -6.12 6.55 -25.48
C ARG A 7 -6.38 7.46 -24.26
N VAL A 8 -7.50 7.19 -23.59
CA VAL A 8 -7.88 7.74 -22.29
C VAL A 8 -6.74 7.47 -21.28
N ARG A 9 -6.11 8.52 -20.75
CA ARG A 9 -5.12 8.42 -19.67
C ARG A 9 -5.82 8.63 -18.32
N GLY A 10 -5.75 7.62 -17.47
CA GLY A 10 -6.34 7.61 -16.12
C GLY A 10 -6.15 6.31 -15.34
N GLU A 11 -5.77 5.20 -16.00
CA GLU A 11 -5.41 3.93 -15.37
C GLU A 11 -4.16 3.32 -16.06
N ASP A 12 -3.35 2.57 -15.31
CA ASP A 12 -2.22 1.83 -15.88
C ASP A 12 -2.75 0.82 -16.92
N PRO A 13 -2.23 0.82 -18.17
CA PRO A 13 -2.73 -0.04 -19.23
C PRO A 13 -2.63 -1.54 -18.93
N LEU A 14 -1.80 -1.95 -17.98
CA LEU A 14 -1.62 -3.34 -17.55
C LEU A 14 -2.70 -3.80 -16.57
N ARG A 15 -3.34 -2.87 -15.83
CA ARG A 15 -4.26 -3.20 -14.74
C ARG A 15 -5.45 -4.03 -15.21
N GLN A 16 -6.22 -3.52 -16.16
CA GLN A 16 -7.42 -4.20 -16.62
C GLN A 16 -7.10 -5.56 -17.28
N PRO A 17 -6.05 -5.70 -18.11
CA PRO A 17 -5.60 -7.01 -18.59
C PRO A 17 -5.27 -8.00 -17.48
N VAL A 18 -4.57 -7.59 -16.42
CA VAL A 18 -4.24 -8.47 -15.28
C VAL A 18 -5.50 -8.94 -14.55
N LEU A 19 -6.42 -8.00 -14.23
CA LEU A 19 -7.68 -8.35 -13.55
C LEU A 19 -8.53 -9.31 -14.39
N ASN A 20 -8.60 -9.08 -15.70
CA ASN A 20 -9.29 -9.98 -16.63
C ASN A 20 -8.64 -11.37 -16.66
N ALA A 21 -7.30 -11.43 -16.72
CA ALA A 21 -6.57 -12.70 -16.74
C ALA A 21 -6.82 -13.52 -15.46
N ILE A 22 -6.80 -12.87 -14.29
CA ILE A 22 -7.12 -13.49 -13.00
C ILE A 22 -8.55 -14.06 -13.02
N GLU A 23 -9.53 -13.28 -13.48
CA GLU A 23 -10.94 -13.70 -13.48
C GLU A 23 -11.19 -14.91 -14.39
N ILE A 24 -10.60 -14.91 -15.59
CA ILE A 24 -10.74 -16.04 -16.54
C ILE A 24 -10.13 -17.32 -15.95
N ALA A 25 -8.92 -17.23 -15.39
CA ALA A 25 -8.23 -18.37 -14.80
C ALA A 25 -8.91 -18.90 -13.53
N LYS A 26 -9.46 -18.00 -12.70
CA LYS A 26 -10.29 -18.38 -11.54
C LYS A 26 -11.50 -19.20 -11.99
N ARG A 27 -12.23 -18.76 -13.03
CA ARG A 27 -13.36 -19.51 -13.58
C ARG A 27 -12.96 -20.87 -14.12
N PHE A 28 -11.78 -20.99 -14.73
CA PHE A 28 -11.26 -22.29 -15.15
C PHE A 28 -11.12 -23.24 -13.96
N LEU A 29 -10.40 -22.84 -12.90
CA LEU A 29 -10.21 -23.67 -11.71
C LEU A 29 -11.53 -24.07 -11.05
N LEU A 30 -12.48 -23.15 -10.93
CA LEU A 30 -13.80 -23.45 -10.36
C LEU A 30 -14.56 -24.51 -11.17
N ARG A 31 -14.45 -24.51 -12.51
CA ARG A 31 -15.07 -25.55 -13.36
C ARG A 31 -14.39 -26.92 -13.25
N GLN A 32 -13.14 -26.98 -12.79
CA GLN A 32 -12.42 -28.24 -12.58
C GLN A 32 -12.74 -28.90 -11.24
N GLN A 33 -13.53 -28.26 -10.36
CA GLN A 33 -13.90 -28.86 -9.08
C GLN A 33 -14.82 -30.07 -9.31
N ARG A 34 -14.45 -31.21 -8.75
CA ARG A 34 -15.22 -32.44 -8.80
C ARG A 34 -16.40 -32.38 -7.81
N PRO A 35 -17.43 -33.26 -7.95
CA PRO A 35 -18.58 -33.28 -7.05
C PRO A 35 -18.23 -33.48 -5.57
N ASP A 36 -17.13 -34.17 -5.27
CA ASP A 36 -16.61 -34.39 -3.92
C ASP A 36 -15.83 -33.18 -3.35
N GLY A 37 -15.77 -32.06 -4.08
CA GLY A 37 -15.06 -30.85 -3.70
C GLY A 37 -13.59 -30.81 -4.12
N SER A 38 -13.04 -31.90 -4.66
CA SER A 38 -11.62 -32.00 -4.96
C SER A 38 -11.22 -31.39 -6.31
N TRP A 39 -9.96 -30.93 -6.39
CA TRP A 39 -9.25 -30.72 -7.65
C TRP A 39 -8.13 -31.74 -7.73
N ALA A 40 -8.16 -32.58 -8.76
CA ALA A 40 -7.13 -33.59 -8.97
C ALA A 40 -6.87 -33.79 -10.46
N SER A 41 -5.60 -34.03 -10.77
CA SER A 41 -5.13 -34.32 -12.12
C SER A 41 -5.48 -35.74 -12.55
N GLU A 42 -5.61 -35.94 -13.86
CA GLU A 42 -5.67 -37.27 -14.48
C GLU A 42 -4.29 -37.94 -14.56
N ARG A 43 -3.19 -37.18 -14.38
CA ARG A 43 -1.81 -37.60 -14.69
C ARG A 43 -0.97 -38.11 -13.50
N GLY A 44 -1.49 -38.17 -12.28
CA GLY A 44 -0.84 -38.97 -11.22
C GLY A 44 -0.80 -38.37 -9.81
N ASN A 45 -0.06 -39.13 -8.98
CA ASN A 45 0.20 -38.98 -7.55
C ASN A 45 0.44 -37.52 -7.10
N TYR A 46 0.20 -37.21 -5.81
CA TYR A 46 0.15 -35.87 -5.18
C TYR A 46 -1.22 -35.14 -5.26
N ALA A 47 -2.33 -35.89 -5.19
CA ALA A 47 -3.67 -35.31 -5.25
C ALA A 47 -3.90 -34.21 -4.19
N VAL A 48 -3.38 -34.38 -2.96
CA VAL A 48 -3.54 -33.37 -1.90
C VAL A 48 -2.71 -32.13 -2.20
N GLY A 49 -1.54 -32.27 -2.84
CA GLY A 49 -0.67 -31.16 -3.20
C GLY A 49 -1.29 -30.28 -4.27
N ILE A 50 -1.81 -30.88 -5.35
CA ILE A 50 -2.50 -30.17 -6.43
C ILE A 50 -3.77 -29.50 -5.88
N HIS A 51 -4.58 -30.22 -5.12
CA HIS A 51 -5.76 -29.67 -4.47
C HIS A 51 -5.42 -28.44 -3.61
N SER A 52 -4.38 -28.55 -2.77
CA SER A 52 -3.96 -27.49 -1.87
C SER A 52 -3.46 -26.26 -2.64
N LEU A 53 -2.72 -26.47 -3.74
CA LEU A 53 -2.24 -25.38 -4.60
C LEU A 53 -3.40 -24.64 -5.29
N VAL A 54 -4.43 -25.37 -5.73
CA VAL A 54 -5.65 -24.78 -6.32
C VAL A 54 -6.42 -23.97 -5.28
N LEU A 55 -6.64 -24.52 -4.08
CA LEU A 55 -7.26 -23.78 -2.98
C LEU A 55 -6.48 -22.52 -2.62
N LEU A 56 -5.16 -22.63 -2.49
CA LEU A 56 -4.30 -21.48 -2.21
C LEU A 56 -4.43 -20.42 -3.29
N ALA A 57 -4.43 -20.80 -4.57
CA ALA A 57 -4.61 -19.85 -5.67
C ALA A 57 -5.97 -19.14 -5.60
N LEU A 58 -7.07 -19.89 -5.43
CA LEU A 58 -8.42 -19.34 -5.34
C LEU A 58 -8.57 -18.37 -4.16
N LEU A 59 -8.07 -18.74 -2.97
CA LEU A 59 -8.08 -17.87 -1.79
C LEU A 59 -7.29 -16.57 -2.02
N ASN A 60 -6.19 -16.62 -2.78
CA ASN A 60 -5.42 -15.43 -3.14
C ASN A 60 -6.09 -14.54 -4.20
N THR A 61 -7.14 -15.02 -4.89
CA THR A 61 -7.95 -14.19 -5.81
C THR A 61 -9.06 -13.40 -5.10
N GLY A 62 -9.15 -13.49 -3.77
CA GLY A 62 -10.15 -12.81 -2.96
C GLY A 62 -11.35 -13.67 -2.54
N MET A 63 -11.37 -14.96 -2.91
CA MET A 63 -12.33 -15.92 -2.37
C MET A 63 -12.06 -16.19 -0.88
N THR A 64 -13.08 -16.56 -0.13
CA THR A 64 -12.99 -16.78 1.32
C THR A 64 -13.53 -18.16 1.73
N ALA A 65 -13.31 -18.55 2.99
CA ALA A 65 -13.90 -19.75 3.57
C ALA A 65 -15.45 -19.74 3.62
N GLN A 66 -16.10 -18.63 3.26
CA GLN A 66 -17.55 -18.53 3.15
C GLN A 66 -18.07 -18.92 1.76
N ASP A 67 -17.21 -18.96 0.73
CA ASP A 67 -17.61 -19.36 -0.61
C ASP A 67 -17.85 -20.87 -0.69
N GLN A 68 -18.97 -21.27 -1.32
CA GLN A 68 -19.40 -22.67 -1.37
C GLN A 68 -18.34 -23.62 -1.93
N GLN A 69 -17.65 -23.22 -3.00
CA GLN A 69 -16.59 -24.02 -3.63
C GLN A 69 -15.37 -24.16 -2.70
N ILE A 70 -15.03 -23.12 -1.95
CA ILE A 70 -13.93 -23.16 -0.97
C ILE A 70 -14.32 -24.04 0.21
N GLN A 71 -15.55 -23.97 0.71
CA GLN A 71 -16.04 -24.84 1.79
C GLN A 71 -15.89 -26.32 1.43
N LYS A 72 -16.41 -26.73 0.27
CA LYS A 72 -16.28 -28.12 -0.22
C LYS A 72 -14.81 -28.54 -0.39
N GLY A 73 -13.98 -27.64 -0.91
CA GLY A 73 -12.55 -27.89 -1.04
C GLY A 73 -11.88 -28.09 0.33
N LEU A 74 -12.14 -27.22 1.29
CA LEU A 74 -11.60 -27.31 2.64
C LEU A 74 -12.08 -28.57 3.37
N GLU A 75 -13.35 -28.97 3.21
CA GLU A 75 -13.88 -30.23 3.73
C GLU A 75 -13.09 -31.43 3.21
N TRP A 76 -12.89 -31.50 1.89
CA TRP A 76 -12.08 -32.55 1.27
C TRP A 76 -10.63 -32.52 1.78
N LEU A 77 -9.99 -31.34 1.82
CA LEU A 77 -8.61 -31.17 2.27
C LEU A 77 -8.42 -31.61 3.72
N ARG A 78 -9.39 -31.30 4.59
CA ARG A 78 -9.37 -31.65 6.02
C ARG A 78 -9.52 -33.16 6.25
N ALA A 79 -10.22 -33.86 5.36
CA ALA A 79 -10.46 -35.30 5.42
C ALA A 79 -9.32 -36.17 4.86
N ASN A 80 -8.40 -35.61 4.07
CA ASN A 80 -7.34 -36.37 3.39
C ASN A 80 -5.96 -36.13 4.01
N ASP A 81 -5.22 -37.20 4.31
CA ASP A 81 -3.88 -37.10 4.91
C ASP A 81 -2.79 -36.71 3.91
N SER A 82 -1.65 -36.26 4.44
CA SER A 82 -0.47 -35.86 3.65
C SER A 82 0.79 -36.40 4.31
N GLU A 83 1.66 -36.98 3.47
CA GLU A 83 2.91 -37.63 3.92
C GLU A 83 4.16 -37.01 3.30
N THR A 84 4.03 -36.44 2.10
CA THR A 84 5.16 -35.85 1.37
C THR A 84 5.36 -34.39 1.75
N THR A 85 6.60 -33.91 1.71
CA THR A 85 6.92 -32.54 2.14
C THR A 85 6.14 -31.48 1.34
N TYR A 86 5.96 -31.66 0.02
CA TYR A 86 5.12 -30.75 -0.78
C TYR A 86 3.67 -30.73 -0.33
N GLU A 87 3.04 -31.88 -0.15
CA GLU A 87 1.62 -31.95 0.23
C GLU A 87 1.39 -31.37 1.61
N ILE A 88 2.25 -31.71 2.58
CA ILE A 88 2.15 -31.17 3.94
C ILE A 88 2.30 -29.65 3.90
N SER A 89 3.31 -29.14 3.19
CA SER A 89 3.61 -27.71 3.13
C SER A 89 2.52 -26.91 2.42
N LEU A 90 2.00 -27.40 1.29
CA LEU A 90 0.92 -26.76 0.55
C LEU A 90 -0.39 -26.83 1.31
N LYS A 91 -0.68 -27.96 1.99
CA LYS A 91 -1.86 -28.10 2.84
C LYS A 91 -1.85 -27.08 3.97
N ILE A 92 -0.71 -26.89 4.65
CA ILE A 92 -0.58 -25.85 5.68
C ILE A 92 -0.84 -24.46 5.07
N GLN A 93 -0.20 -24.13 3.94
CA GLN A 93 -0.40 -22.83 3.29
C GLN A 93 -1.86 -22.57 2.91
N ALA A 94 -2.56 -23.58 2.38
CA ALA A 94 -3.97 -23.47 2.02
C ALA A 94 -4.89 -23.27 3.25
N LEU A 95 -4.66 -24.03 4.33
CA LEU A 95 -5.42 -23.88 5.58
C LEU A 95 -5.16 -22.51 6.24
N ALA A 96 -3.91 -22.03 6.24
CA ALA A 96 -3.58 -20.71 6.75
C ALA A 96 -4.21 -19.59 5.92
N ALA A 97 -4.21 -19.72 4.58
CA ALA A 97 -4.87 -18.77 3.68
C ALA A 97 -6.39 -18.70 3.87
N ALA A 98 -7.03 -19.78 4.34
CA ALA A 98 -8.46 -19.81 4.64
C ALA A 98 -8.84 -19.00 5.89
N LYS A 99 -7.87 -18.69 6.77
CA LYS A 99 -8.03 -17.87 7.99
C LYS A 99 -9.10 -18.39 8.97
N ASP A 100 -9.27 -19.71 9.02
CA ASP A 100 -10.15 -20.42 9.95
C ASP A 100 -9.34 -21.10 11.07
N SER A 101 -8.54 -20.31 11.79
CA SER A 101 -7.58 -20.82 12.78
C SER A 101 -8.25 -21.63 13.89
N ARG A 102 -9.50 -21.30 14.26
CA ARG A 102 -10.25 -22.05 15.27
C ARG A 102 -10.44 -23.51 14.87
N THR A 103 -10.63 -23.77 13.58
CA THR A 103 -10.88 -25.11 13.04
C THR A 103 -9.59 -25.87 12.71
N ASP A 104 -8.56 -25.15 12.25
CA ASP A 104 -7.41 -25.77 11.59
C ASP A 104 -6.11 -25.79 12.40
N VAL A 105 -5.98 -25.01 13.49
CA VAL A 105 -4.72 -24.91 14.25
C VAL A 105 -4.23 -26.26 14.79
N ALA A 106 -5.11 -27.09 15.36
CA ALA A 106 -4.71 -28.41 15.88
C ALA A 106 -4.18 -29.34 14.77
N ARG A 107 -4.80 -29.29 13.58
CA ARG A 107 -4.38 -30.05 12.41
C ARG A 107 -3.05 -29.55 11.88
N VAL A 108 -2.86 -28.23 11.83
CA VAL A 108 -1.60 -27.62 11.41
C VAL A 108 -0.48 -27.95 12.40
N VAL A 109 -0.72 -27.98 13.71
CA VAL A 109 0.27 -28.46 14.70
C VAL A 109 0.71 -29.90 14.41
N ALA A 110 -0.21 -30.79 14.07
CA ALA A 110 0.14 -32.16 13.70
C ALA A 110 1.00 -32.23 12.42
N LEU A 111 0.70 -31.39 11.43
CA LEU A 111 1.46 -31.28 10.18
C LEU A 111 2.86 -30.66 10.39
N VAL A 112 2.98 -29.67 11.28
CA VAL A 112 4.28 -29.11 11.71
C VAL A 112 5.14 -30.22 12.31
N ASN A 113 4.61 -31.00 13.26
CA ASN A 113 5.34 -32.11 13.87
C ASN A 113 5.85 -33.12 12.81
N LYS A 114 5.07 -33.39 11.76
CA LYS A 114 5.53 -34.21 10.63
C LYS A 114 6.72 -33.57 9.91
N LEU A 115 6.62 -32.30 9.51
CA LEU A 115 7.70 -31.60 8.80
C LEU A 115 8.98 -31.52 9.63
N GLU A 116 8.89 -31.19 10.92
CA GLU A 116 10.07 -31.11 11.77
C GLU A 116 10.75 -32.47 11.93
N ASN A 117 9.97 -33.56 12.07
CA ASN A 117 10.50 -34.91 12.17
C ASN A 117 11.04 -35.45 10.83
N GLN A 118 10.68 -34.83 9.71
CA GLN A 118 11.20 -35.14 8.38
C GLN A 118 12.45 -34.33 8.03
N GLN A 119 12.79 -33.28 8.79
CA GLN A 119 13.99 -32.48 8.54
C GLN A 119 15.25 -33.33 8.67
N LEU A 120 16.12 -33.26 7.66
CA LEU A 120 17.41 -33.94 7.64
C LEU A 120 18.42 -33.26 8.57
N GLN A 121 19.50 -33.98 8.90
CA GLN A 121 20.58 -33.43 9.75
C GLN A 121 21.28 -32.23 9.12
N ASN A 122 21.36 -32.18 7.79
CA ASN A 122 21.95 -31.05 7.08
C ASN A 122 21.06 -29.79 7.05
N GLY A 123 19.81 -29.89 7.53
CA GLY A 123 18.81 -28.82 7.57
C GLY A 123 17.84 -28.79 6.40
N SER A 124 17.98 -29.69 5.43
CA SER A 124 17.12 -29.81 4.25
C SER A 124 15.96 -30.79 4.45
N TRP A 125 15.14 -30.97 3.41
CA TRP A 125 14.02 -31.92 3.35
C TRP A 125 14.08 -32.76 2.07
N THR A 126 13.41 -33.92 2.08
CA THR A 126 13.25 -34.81 0.92
C THR A 126 11.76 -34.91 0.55
N TYR A 127 11.43 -35.74 -0.44
CA TYR A 127 10.03 -36.02 -0.80
C TYR A 127 9.24 -36.83 0.27
N GLY A 128 9.88 -37.27 1.37
CA GLY A 128 9.26 -38.02 2.47
C GLY A 128 9.94 -39.36 2.74
N ARG A 129 9.71 -39.93 3.94
CA ARG A 129 10.42 -41.14 4.42
C ARG A 129 10.15 -42.41 3.63
N ASN A 130 9.04 -42.53 2.90
CA ASN A 130 8.68 -43.76 2.17
C ASN A 130 8.87 -43.66 0.65
N VAL A 131 9.42 -42.55 0.15
CA VAL A 131 9.61 -42.29 -1.30
C VAL A 131 11.09 -42.49 -1.68
N PHE A 132 11.69 -43.57 -1.18
CA PHE A 132 13.13 -43.89 -1.33
C PHE A 132 13.62 -44.06 -2.77
N ASN A 133 12.74 -44.04 -3.78
CA ASN A 133 13.10 -44.23 -5.19
C ASN A 133 13.06 -42.96 -6.05
N VAL A 134 12.77 -41.77 -5.49
CA VAL A 134 12.57 -40.55 -6.31
C VAL A 134 13.42 -39.34 -5.87
N GLY A 135 14.12 -39.40 -4.72
CA GLY A 135 14.87 -38.26 -4.19
C GLY A 135 16.27 -38.60 -3.69
N SER A 136 17.17 -37.61 -3.72
CA SER A 136 18.50 -37.71 -3.10
C SER A 136 18.37 -37.93 -1.59
N PRO A 137 19.12 -38.87 -0.98
CA PRO A 137 19.17 -39.01 0.48
C PRO A 137 19.71 -37.76 1.17
N ALA A 138 20.35 -36.84 0.43
CA ALA A 138 20.82 -35.55 0.92
C ALA A 138 19.75 -34.44 0.92
N GLY A 139 18.55 -34.67 0.36
CA GLY A 139 17.53 -33.64 0.18
C GLY A 139 17.69 -32.82 -1.09
N ASP A 140 16.78 -31.86 -1.26
CA ASP A 140 16.87 -30.81 -2.28
C ASP A 140 16.30 -29.47 -1.80
N ARG A 141 16.71 -28.39 -2.47
CA ARG A 141 16.33 -27.02 -2.10
C ARG A 141 14.86 -26.70 -2.40
N SER A 142 14.23 -27.44 -3.30
CA SER A 142 12.81 -27.26 -3.62
C SER A 142 11.93 -27.74 -2.46
N ASN A 143 12.14 -28.97 -1.97
CA ASN A 143 11.48 -29.48 -0.77
C ASN A 143 11.78 -28.61 0.44
N ALA A 144 13.05 -28.20 0.63
CA ALA A 144 13.43 -27.37 1.76
C ALA A 144 12.70 -26.01 1.77
N GLN A 145 12.58 -25.34 0.61
CA GLN A 145 11.83 -24.07 0.57
C GLN A 145 10.34 -24.26 0.87
N PHE A 146 9.71 -25.35 0.40
CA PHE A 146 8.30 -25.59 0.67
C PHE A 146 8.07 -25.88 2.14
N ALA A 147 8.94 -26.68 2.78
CA ALA A 147 8.88 -26.91 4.21
C ALA A 147 8.97 -25.59 4.99
N VAL A 148 9.93 -24.73 4.66
CA VAL A 148 10.08 -23.40 5.30
C VAL A 148 8.84 -22.53 5.11
N LEU A 149 8.23 -22.53 3.92
CA LEU A 149 6.99 -21.78 3.65
C LEU A 149 5.81 -22.32 4.46
N GLY A 150 5.62 -23.64 4.48
CA GLY A 150 4.58 -24.29 5.29
C GLY A 150 4.76 -23.97 6.77
N LEU A 151 5.96 -24.15 7.30
CA LEU A 151 6.28 -23.84 8.70
C LEU A 151 6.06 -22.36 9.04
N ARG A 152 6.36 -21.44 8.10
CA ARG A 152 6.13 -20.00 8.29
C ARG A 152 4.65 -19.73 8.48
N GLU A 153 3.82 -20.20 7.53
CA GLU A 153 2.38 -20.00 7.61
C GLU A 153 1.79 -20.66 8.87
N ALA A 154 2.30 -21.84 9.27
CA ALA A 154 1.89 -22.48 10.52
C ALA A 154 2.20 -21.63 11.74
N GLN A 155 3.41 -21.08 11.83
CA GLN A 155 3.83 -20.21 12.92
C GLN A 155 2.97 -18.96 13.00
N GLU A 156 2.68 -18.33 11.86
CA GLU A 156 1.82 -17.15 11.76
C GLU A 156 0.36 -17.45 12.14
N MET A 157 -0.08 -18.70 11.96
CA MET A 157 -1.39 -19.18 12.40
C MET A 157 -1.44 -19.57 13.89
N GLY A 158 -0.31 -19.49 14.60
CA GLY A 158 -0.18 -19.77 16.03
C GLY A 158 0.30 -21.18 16.39
N ALA A 159 0.69 -22.01 15.42
CA ALA A 159 1.39 -23.26 15.73
C ALA A 159 2.84 -22.93 16.17
N HIS A 160 3.41 -23.72 17.08
CA HIS A 160 4.82 -23.52 17.48
C HIS A 160 5.75 -24.38 16.63
N VAL A 161 6.75 -23.76 16.03
CA VAL A 161 7.86 -24.39 15.31
C VAL A 161 9.14 -24.23 16.12
N ARG A 162 9.88 -25.33 16.31
CA ARG A 162 11.15 -25.36 17.06
C ARG A 162 12.20 -24.51 16.37
N LEU A 163 12.87 -23.67 17.15
CA LEU A 163 14.01 -22.85 16.72
C LEU A 163 15.08 -23.59 15.92
N GLU A 164 15.40 -24.78 16.40
CA GLU A 164 16.44 -25.61 15.80
C GLU A 164 16.15 -25.91 14.33
N VAL A 165 14.86 -26.00 13.97
CA VAL A 165 14.42 -26.23 12.59
C VAL A 165 14.76 -25.02 11.71
N TRP A 166 14.47 -23.81 12.18
CA TRP A 166 14.83 -22.57 11.51
C TRP A 166 16.33 -22.39 11.37
N ARG A 167 17.07 -22.65 12.45
CA ARG A 167 18.54 -22.54 12.49
C ARG A 167 19.20 -23.47 11.48
N LYS A 168 18.83 -24.76 11.50
CA LYS A 168 19.36 -25.75 10.55
C LYS A 168 19.02 -25.39 9.10
N ALA A 169 17.78 -24.98 8.83
CA ALA A 169 17.36 -24.58 7.48
C ALA A 169 18.18 -23.38 6.98
N ARG A 170 18.36 -22.36 7.82
CA ARG A 170 19.20 -21.20 7.49
C ARG A 170 20.64 -21.61 7.18
N GLU A 171 21.26 -22.37 8.09
CA GLU A 171 22.65 -22.81 7.95
C GLU A 171 22.85 -23.63 6.67
N HIS A 172 21.87 -24.45 6.28
CA HIS A 172 21.89 -25.19 5.02
C HIS A 172 21.98 -24.27 3.80
N PHE A 173 21.09 -23.28 3.70
CA PHE A 173 21.07 -22.36 2.55
C PHE A 173 22.30 -21.45 2.52
N VAL A 174 22.74 -20.94 3.67
CA VAL A 174 23.96 -20.12 3.78
C VAL A 174 25.20 -20.91 3.36
N ARG A 175 25.37 -22.15 3.84
CA ARG A 175 26.53 -22.99 3.50
C ARG A 175 26.53 -23.44 2.03
N SER A 176 25.36 -23.58 1.43
CA SER A 176 25.18 -24.19 0.11
C SER A 176 24.99 -23.17 -1.03
N GLN A 177 25.17 -21.88 -0.78
CA GLN A 177 25.21 -20.84 -1.81
C GLN A 177 26.46 -21.01 -2.68
N ASN A 178 26.29 -20.94 -3.99
CA ASN A 178 27.41 -21.02 -4.93
C ASN A 178 28.25 -19.73 -4.89
N PRO A 179 29.53 -19.78 -5.30
CA PRO A 179 30.39 -18.60 -5.34
C PRO A 179 29.87 -17.44 -6.21
N ASP A 180 28.99 -17.72 -7.17
CA ASP A 180 28.34 -16.71 -8.00
C ASP A 180 27.18 -15.99 -7.29
N GLY A 181 26.81 -16.43 -6.09
CA GLY A 181 25.70 -15.89 -5.28
C GLY A 181 24.36 -16.59 -5.50
N GLY A 182 24.25 -17.48 -6.49
CA GLY A 182 23.03 -18.24 -6.76
C GLY A 182 23.00 -19.59 -6.05
N TRP A 183 21.93 -20.36 -6.30
CA TRP A 183 21.82 -21.75 -5.86
C TRP A 183 21.45 -22.67 -7.02
N ASP A 184 22.02 -23.88 -6.99
CA ASP A 184 21.64 -24.98 -7.89
C ASP A 184 20.46 -25.80 -7.32
N TYR A 185 20.05 -26.87 -7.98
CA TYR A 185 18.97 -27.75 -7.49
C TYR A 185 19.38 -28.73 -6.38
N SER A 186 20.62 -29.24 -6.44
CA SER A 186 21.10 -30.35 -5.60
C SER A 186 21.83 -29.88 -4.34
N ASP A 187 21.49 -30.48 -3.20
CA ASP A 187 22.20 -30.24 -1.94
C ASP A 187 23.65 -30.76 -1.91
N LEU A 188 24.14 -31.36 -3.00
CA LEU A 188 25.51 -31.82 -3.17
C LEU A 188 26.47 -30.72 -3.70
N GLY A 189 25.96 -29.56 -4.11
CA GLY A 189 26.77 -28.39 -4.49
C GLY A 189 27.64 -28.59 -5.74
N ARG A 190 27.09 -29.23 -6.77
CA ARG A 190 27.82 -29.54 -8.02
C ARG A 190 27.15 -28.96 -9.27
N GLY A 191 26.03 -28.25 -9.12
CA GLY A 191 25.24 -27.74 -10.23
C GLY A 191 25.49 -26.27 -10.51
N ALA A 192 25.09 -25.83 -11.71
CA ALA A 192 25.03 -24.41 -12.01
C ALA A 192 23.84 -23.76 -11.28
N SER A 193 24.03 -22.50 -10.84
CA SER A 193 22.96 -21.72 -10.24
C SER A 193 21.79 -21.52 -11.22
N ILE A 194 20.56 -21.63 -10.72
CA ILE A 194 19.33 -21.46 -11.49
C ILE A 194 18.36 -20.50 -10.81
N GLY A 195 17.55 -19.81 -11.61
CA GLY A 195 16.62 -18.77 -11.14
C GLY A 195 15.66 -19.29 -10.08
N SER A 196 14.98 -20.40 -10.38
CA SER A 196 14.01 -21.03 -9.47
C SER A 196 14.57 -21.35 -8.09
N MET A 197 15.84 -21.77 -8.00
CA MET A 197 16.46 -22.11 -6.71
C MET A 197 17.10 -20.88 -6.05
N THR A 198 17.50 -19.88 -6.84
CA THR A 198 18.03 -18.64 -6.28
C THR A 198 16.94 -17.80 -5.61
N VAL A 199 15.76 -17.68 -6.23
CA VAL A 199 14.60 -17.04 -5.58
C VAL A 199 14.11 -17.84 -4.37
N ALA A 200 14.23 -19.18 -4.41
CA ALA A 200 13.94 -20.05 -3.27
C ALA A 200 14.89 -19.77 -2.10
N GLY A 201 16.20 -19.76 -2.36
CA GLY A 201 17.22 -19.49 -1.35
C GLY A 201 17.09 -18.10 -0.74
N LEU A 202 16.87 -17.08 -1.59
CA LEU A 202 16.64 -15.71 -1.12
C LEU A 202 15.45 -15.64 -0.17
N ALA A 203 14.29 -16.17 -0.58
CA ALA A 203 13.08 -16.19 0.25
C ALA A 203 13.29 -16.98 1.55
N THR A 204 13.92 -18.16 1.49
CA THR A 204 14.18 -18.98 2.67
C THR A 204 15.08 -18.28 3.68
N VAL A 205 16.18 -17.68 3.24
CA VAL A 205 17.10 -16.97 4.15
C VAL A 205 16.38 -15.81 4.83
N VAL A 206 15.62 -14.99 4.08
CA VAL A 206 14.81 -13.90 4.65
C VAL A 206 13.83 -14.40 5.71
N ILE A 207 13.09 -15.48 5.43
CA ILE A 207 12.13 -16.06 6.38
C ILE A 207 12.87 -16.55 7.63
N THR A 208 13.95 -17.31 7.46
CA THR A 208 14.67 -17.88 8.61
C THR A 208 15.37 -16.81 9.46
N ASP A 209 15.91 -15.75 8.85
CA ASP A 209 16.44 -14.59 9.57
C ASP A 209 15.36 -13.95 10.43
N ALA A 210 14.17 -13.72 9.88
CA ALA A 210 13.04 -13.17 10.60
C ALA A 210 12.63 -14.04 11.82
N MET A 211 12.56 -15.36 11.61
CA MET A 211 12.15 -16.31 12.66
C MET A 211 13.19 -16.44 13.77
N LEU A 212 14.48 -16.27 13.47
CA LEU A 212 15.55 -16.37 14.46
C LEU A 212 15.77 -15.05 15.22
N LYS A 213 15.67 -13.90 14.55
CA LYS A 213 15.75 -12.58 15.22
C LYS A 213 14.67 -12.36 16.25
N ALA A 214 13.48 -12.93 16.02
CA ALA A 214 12.37 -12.92 16.95
C ALA A 214 12.77 -13.36 18.37
N GLU A 215 13.81 -14.17 18.51
CA GLU A 215 14.22 -14.80 19.76
C GLU A 215 15.34 -14.06 20.50
N GLU A 216 15.90 -13.00 19.91
CA GLU A 216 16.88 -12.11 20.54
C GLU A 216 16.20 -11.23 21.62
N ASN A 217 15.83 -11.87 22.74
CA ASN A 217 15.18 -11.29 23.90
C ASN A 217 16.16 -10.46 24.74
N HIS A 218 16.66 -9.35 24.22
CA HIS A 218 17.67 -8.54 24.92
C HIS A 218 17.13 -7.17 25.29
N LEU A 219 16.79 -7.03 26.57
CA LEU A 219 16.86 -5.75 27.27
C LEU A 219 18.29 -5.53 27.75
N ASP A 220 18.76 -4.29 27.76
CA ASP A 220 19.98 -3.90 28.42
C ASP A 220 19.77 -3.86 29.95
N ALA A 221 20.86 -3.69 30.72
CA ALA A 221 20.81 -3.75 32.17
C ALA A 221 19.90 -2.69 32.81
N ASP A 222 19.63 -1.61 32.09
CA ASP A 222 18.73 -0.52 32.46
C ASP A 222 17.26 -0.75 32.05
N GLY A 223 16.96 -1.92 31.46
CA GLY A 223 15.62 -2.27 30.99
C GLY A 223 15.27 -1.70 29.62
N SER A 224 16.19 -1.00 28.93
CA SER A 224 15.96 -0.49 27.58
C SER A 224 16.09 -1.59 26.51
N PRO A 225 15.35 -1.52 25.39
CA PRO A 225 15.49 -2.50 24.32
C PRO A 225 16.84 -2.34 23.61
N ARG A 226 17.55 -3.44 23.38
CA ARG A 226 18.81 -3.41 22.64
C ARG A 226 18.55 -3.20 21.14
N CYS A 227 18.72 -1.96 20.69
CA CYS A 227 18.39 -1.51 19.33
C CYS A 227 19.61 -1.26 18.43
N CYS A 228 20.76 -0.95 19.01
CA CYS A 228 21.87 -0.33 18.28
C CYS A 228 23.00 -1.29 17.95
N LEU A 229 22.67 -2.57 17.75
CA LEU A 229 23.64 -3.57 17.34
C LEU A 229 23.93 -3.46 15.84
N PRO A 230 25.14 -3.86 15.40
CA PRO A 230 25.41 -4.02 13.98
C PRO A 230 24.37 -4.98 13.36
N PRO A 231 23.90 -4.70 12.13
CA PRO A 231 22.99 -5.62 11.45
C PRO A 231 23.65 -6.99 11.26
N LEU A 232 22.83 -8.05 11.22
CA LEU A 232 23.30 -9.41 10.87
C LEU A 232 24.02 -9.39 9.52
N ASP A 233 25.04 -10.24 9.34
CA ASP A 233 25.76 -10.36 8.06
C ASP A 233 24.78 -10.78 6.94
N GLN A 234 24.50 -9.85 6.02
CA GLN A 234 23.57 -10.03 4.90
C GLN A 234 24.26 -10.39 3.59
N LYS A 235 25.56 -10.72 3.58
CA LYS A 235 26.31 -11.02 2.34
C LYS A 235 25.63 -12.08 1.47
N VAL A 236 25.00 -13.08 2.09
CA VAL A 236 24.27 -14.14 1.38
C VAL A 236 23.08 -13.57 0.61
N LEU A 237 22.28 -12.70 1.25
CA LEU A 237 21.15 -12.02 0.61
C LEU A 237 21.64 -11.08 -0.51
N GLU A 238 22.69 -10.29 -0.25
CA GLU A 238 23.25 -9.37 -1.24
C GLU A 238 23.82 -10.08 -2.47
N ALA A 239 24.49 -11.22 -2.28
CA ALA A 239 25.00 -12.04 -3.37
C ALA A 239 23.85 -12.64 -4.20
N ALA A 240 22.78 -13.09 -3.55
CA ALA A 240 21.58 -13.60 -4.20
C ALA A 240 20.85 -12.53 -5.01
N GLU A 241 20.65 -11.34 -4.42
CA GLU A 241 20.04 -10.18 -5.09
C GLU A 241 20.86 -9.76 -6.32
N ARG A 242 22.19 -9.73 -6.20
CA ARG A 242 23.08 -9.42 -7.33
C ARG A 242 23.00 -10.48 -8.42
N TRP A 243 22.96 -11.77 -8.06
CA TRP A 243 22.78 -12.84 -9.02
C TRP A 243 21.45 -12.70 -9.76
N MET A 244 20.37 -12.41 -9.03
CA MET A 244 19.04 -12.19 -9.60
C MET A 244 19.02 -10.99 -10.53
N GLY A 245 19.63 -9.86 -10.17
CA GLY A 245 19.73 -8.69 -11.04
C GLY A 245 20.51 -8.99 -12.32
N ASN A 246 21.67 -9.65 -12.22
CA ASN A 246 22.52 -9.98 -13.37
C ASN A 246 21.92 -11.01 -14.32
N ASN A 247 21.04 -11.90 -13.82
CA ASN A 247 20.44 -12.99 -14.59
C ASN A 247 18.93 -12.83 -14.76
N PHE A 248 18.39 -11.63 -14.50
CA PHE A 248 16.95 -11.41 -14.44
C PHE A 248 16.29 -11.79 -15.77
N ALA A 249 15.20 -12.56 -15.68
CA ALA A 249 14.37 -12.93 -16.80
C ALA A 249 12.94 -13.23 -16.32
N VAL A 250 11.96 -13.06 -17.20
CA VAL A 250 10.56 -13.48 -16.96
C VAL A 250 10.04 -14.46 -18.01
N ARG A 251 10.75 -14.61 -19.14
CA ARG A 251 10.35 -15.47 -20.28
C ARG A 251 10.97 -16.87 -20.26
N PHE A 252 11.94 -17.09 -19.37
CA PHE A 252 12.60 -18.37 -19.15
C PHE A 252 13.16 -18.41 -17.73
N ASN A 253 13.42 -19.62 -17.21
CA ASN A 253 14.11 -19.81 -15.93
C ASN A 253 15.62 -19.67 -16.16
N PRO A 254 16.29 -18.61 -15.65
CA PRO A 254 17.70 -18.36 -15.95
C PRO A 254 18.60 -19.45 -15.35
N SER A 255 19.72 -19.75 -16.01
CA SER A 255 20.69 -20.75 -15.57
C SER A 255 22.11 -20.30 -15.92
N ALA A 256 23.05 -20.47 -14.98
CA ALA A 256 24.48 -20.25 -15.21
C ALA A 256 25.16 -21.38 -16.02
N GLY A 257 24.43 -22.47 -16.33
CA GLY A 257 24.93 -23.61 -17.11
C GLY A 257 24.61 -23.54 -18.60
N ARG A 258 25.41 -24.22 -19.46
CA ARG A 258 25.12 -24.33 -20.90
C ARG A 258 23.91 -25.25 -21.15
N GLY A 259 22.90 -24.74 -21.86
CA GLY A 259 21.71 -25.49 -22.28
C GLY A 259 20.46 -25.16 -21.46
N THR A 260 19.82 -24.03 -21.77
CA THR A 260 18.56 -23.59 -21.15
C THR A 260 17.39 -24.39 -21.74
N ALA A 261 17.08 -25.54 -21.14
CA ALA A 261 15.74 -26.09 -21.29
C ALA A 261 14.77 -25.17 -20.53
N ASN A 262 13.71 -24.71 -21.21
CA ASN A 262 12.68 -23.79 -20.70
C ASN A 262 11.77 -24.47 -19.65
N ASN A 263 12.37 -25.10 -18.64
CA ASN A 263 11.74 -26.00 -17.68
C ASN A 263 11.50 -25.26 -16.34
N ARG A 264 10.33 -25.47 -15.73
CA ARG A 264 9.93 -24.88 -14.44
C ARG A 264 9.81 -23.34 -14.43
N LEU A 265 9.35 -22.76 -15.53
CA LEU A 265 9.21 -21.31 -15.67
C LEU A 265 8.14 -20.74 -14.72
N LEU A 266 6.97 -21.36 -14.65
CA LEU A 266 5.85 -20.83 -13.85
C LEU A 266 6.15 -20.93 -12.35
N TYR A 267 6.88 -21.96 -11.94
CA TYR A 267 7.40 -22.16 -10.60
C TYR A 267 8.48 -21.14 -10.26
N TYR A 268 9.38 -20.83 -11.20
CA TYR A 268 10.34 -19.74 -11.03
C TYR A 268 9.62 -18.40 -10.84
N LEU A 269 8.62 -18.06 -11.67
CA LEU A 269 7.85 -16.82 -11.49
C LEU A 269 7.14 -16.80 -10.13
N TYR A 270 6.49 -17.90 -9.73
CA TYR A 270 5.95 -18.06 -8.38
C TYR A 270 7.01 -17.85 -7.29
N GLY A 271 8.26 -18.28 -7.49
CA GLY A 271 9.39 -17.99 -6.61
C GLY A 271 9.81 -16.52 -6.61
N LEU A 272 9.85 -15.90 -7.78
CA LEU A 272 10.23 -14.50 -7.98
C LEU A 272 9.32 -13.56 -7.21
N GLU A 273 8.01 -13.82 -7.21
CA GLU A 273 7.03 -13.06 -6.41
C GLU A 273 7.33 -13.11 -4.91
N ARG A 274 7.57 -14.30 -4.35
CA ARG A 274 7.90 -14.47 -2.93
C ARG A 274 9.22 -13.81 -2.58
N ALA A 275 10.23 -13.98 -3.43
CA ALA A 275 11.53 -13.39 -3.23
C ALA A 275 11.45 -11.87 -3.19
N GLY A 276 10.77 -11.24 -4.16
CA GLY A 276 10.53 -9.80 -4.18
C GLY A 276 9.71 -9.31 -2.98
N ARG A 277 8.60 -9.99 -2.64
CA ARG A 277 7.74 -9.59 -1.52
C ARG A 277 8.39 -9.72 -0.15
N PHE A 278 9.02 -10.86 0.16
CA PHE A 278 9.59 -11.07 1.49
C PHE A 278 10.82 -10.20 1.74
N SER A 279 11.62 -9.93 0.71
CA SER A 279 12.76 -9.01 0.79
C SER A 279 12.37 -7.52 0.70
N GLY A 280 11.10 -7.22 0.40
CA GLY A 280 10.65 -5.84 0.15
C GLY A 280 11.31 -5.21 -1.09
N ARG A 281 11.74 -6.01 -2.06
CA ARG A 281 12.38 -5.52 -3.29
C ARG A 281 11.35 -5.38 -4.39
N ARG A 282 11.17 -4.15 -4.88
CA ARG A 282 10.44 -3.91 -6.12
C ARG A 282 11.28 -4.25 -7.34
N PHE A 283 12.53 -3.81 -7.34
CA PHE A 283 13.46 -3.99 -8.45
C PHE A 283 14.57 -4.95 -8.06
N PHE A 284 14.90 -5.87 -8.97
CA PHE A 284 16.23 -6.48 -8.98
C PHE A 284 17.13 -5.58 -9.83
N VAL A 285 18.32 -5.28 -9.32
CA VAL A 285 19.25 -4.34 -9.96
C VAL A 285 20.51 -5.07 -10.34
N ASN A 286 20.90 -5.00 -11.61
CA ASN A 286 22.14 -5.64 -12.05
C ASN A 286 23.38 -4.80 -11.69
N SER A 287 24.55 -5.38 -11.94
CA SER A 287 25.85 -4.74 -11.71
C SER A 287 26.12 -3.47 -12.50
N ARG A 288 25.32 -3.18 -13.55
CA ARG A 288 25.38 -1.93 -14.34
C ARG A 288 24.42 -0.86 -13.83
N GLY A 289 23.53 -1.19 -12.90
CA GLY A 289 22.48 -0.29 -12.39
C GLY A 289 21.14 -0.38 -13.12
N ASP A 290 20.97 -1.31 -14.06
CA ASP A 290 19.67 -1.50 -14.72
C ASP A 290 18.68 -2.11 -13.71
N GLN A 291 17.46 -1.55 -13.64
CA GLN A 291 16.40 -1.98 -12.74
C GLN A 291 15.37 -2.86 -13.48
N PHE A 292 14.98 -3.97 -12.85
CA PHE A 292 13.98 -4.90 -13.39
C PHE A 292 12.78 -5.02 -12.44
N ASP A 293 11.59 -4.60 -12.88
CA ASP A 293 10.36 -4.67 -12.07
C ASP A 293 9.75 -6.06 -12.22
N TRP A 294 10.07 -6.93 -11.26
CA TRP A 294 9.67 -8.33 -11.33
C TRP A 294 8.17 -8.53 -11.49
N TYR A 295 7.35 -7.65 -10.91
CA TYR A 295 5.91 -7.80 -10.98
C TYR A 295 5.37 -7.31 -12.31
N ARG A 296 5.73 -6.09 -12.74
CA ARG A 296 5.24 -5.52 -13.99
C ARG A 296 5.64 -6.41 -15.18
N GLU A 297 6.92 -6.74 -15.28
CA GLU A 297 7.44 -7.54 -16.40
C GLU A 297 6.86 -8.97 -16.39
N GLY A 298 6.72 -9.58 -15.21
CA GLY A 298 6.13 -10.91 -15.08
C GLY A 298 4.62 -10.91 -15.37
N ALA A 299 3.90 -9.86 -14.98
CA ALA A 299 2.47 -9.73 -15.22
C ALA A 299 2.18 -9.48 -16.71
N GLU A 300 2.96 -8.62 -17.37
CA GLU A 300 2.89 -8.41 -18.83
C GLU A 300 3.11 -9.73 -19.58
N PHE A 301 4.14 -10.48 -19.17
CA PHE A 301 4.42 -11.79 -19.74
C PHE A 301 3.25 -12.77 -19.54
N LEU A 302 2.78 -12.99 -18.31
CA LEU A 302 1.71 -13.93 -18.02
C LEU A 302 0.40 -13.56 -18.73
N VAL A 303 0.04 -12.28 -18.78
CA VAL A 303 -1.12 -11.81 -19.54
C VAL A 303 -0.98 -12.14 -21.03
N SER A 304 0.23 -11.95 -21.59
CA SER A 304 0.47 -12.23 -23.01
C SER A 304 0.46 -13.73 -23.36
N GLU A 305 0.86 -14.59 -22.42
CA GLU A 305 0.94 -16.05 -22.60
C GLU A 305 -0.31 -16.82 -22.16
N GLN A 306 -1.33 -16.13 -21.62
CA GLN A 306 -2.57 -16.79 -21.22
C GLN A 306 -3.25 -17.41 -22.45
N ASN A 307 -3.64 -18.68 -22.35
CA ASN A 307 -4.33 -19.36 -23.44
C ASN A 307 -5.65 -18.65 -23.77
N ARG A 308 -5.79 -18.19 -25.02
CA ARG A 308 -6.93 -17.37 -25.47
C ARG A 308 -8.27 -18.12 -25.50
N VAL A 309 -8.26 -19.45 -25.48
CA VAL A 309 -9.46 -20.29 -25.59
C VAL A 309 -9.99 -20.67 -24.23
N ASN A 310 -9.12 -21.21 -23.36
CA ASN A 310 -9.54 -21.76 -22.07
C ASN A 310 -9.04 -20.96 -20.85
N GLY A 311 -8.16 -19.96 -21.06
CA GLY A 311 -7.67 -19.07 -20.02
C GLY A 311 -6.60 -19.64 -19.10
N THR A 312 -5.97 -20.76 -19.46
CA THR A 312 -4.98 -21.44 -18.62
C THR A 312 -3.55 -21.05 -18.96
N TRP A 313 -2.64 -21.41 -18.04
CA TRP A 313 -1.20 -21.47 -18.30
C TRP A 313 -0.71 -22.90 -18.16
N GLN A 314 0.15 -23.32 -19.09
CA GLN A 314 0.82 -24.62 -19.06
C GLN A 314 2.29 -24.38 -19.42
N GLY A 315 3.19 -24.80 -18.52
CA GLY A 315 4.63 -24.75 -18.73
C GLY A 315 5.19 -26.06 -19.27
N ALA A 316 6.50 -26.12 -19.41
CA ALA A 316 7.22 -27.35 -19.73
C ALA A 316 7.90 -27.92 -18.47
N GLY A 317 7.95 -29.25 -18.37
CA GLY A 317 8.53 -29.96 -17.23
C GLY A 317 7.55 -30.77 -16.39
N ASP A 318 8.10 -31.46 -15.39
CA ASP A 318 7.32 -32.24 -14.43
C ASP A 318 6.46 -31.32 -13.57
N GLY A 319 5.14 -31.52 -13.60
CA GLY A 319 4.15 -30.76 -12.84
C GLY A 319 3.56 -29.57 -13.60
N GLU A 320 4.37 -28.68 -14.18
CA GLU A 320 3.86 -27.47 -14.85
C GLU A 320 3.14 -27.71 -16.18
N ASN A 321 3.33 -28.89 -16.77
CA ASN A 321 2.55 -29.33 -17.93
C ASN A 321 1.09 -29.68 -17.57
N ASP A 322 0.75 -29.70 -16.28
CA ASP A 322 -0.63 -29.80 -15.79
C ASP A 322 -1.27 -28.40 -15.73
N PRO A 323 -2.43 -28.18 -16.40
CA PRO A 323 -3.12 -26.90 -16.37
C PRO A 323 -3.55 -26.45 -14.97
N LEU A 324 -3.85 -27.35 -14.04
CA LEU A 324 -4.19 -26.97 -12.67
C LEU A 324 -2.98 -26.35 -11.98
N VAL A 325 -1.82 -26.99 -12.10
CA VAL A 325 -0.58 -26.51 -11.48
C VAL A 325 -0.12 -25.20 -12.12
N GLY A 326 0.02 -25.16 -13.44
CA GLY A 326 0.51 -23.97 -14.15
C GLY A 326 -0.41 -22.75 -13.96
N THR A 327 -1.72 -22.97 -13.98
CA THR A 327 -2.69 -21.89 -13.75
C THR A 327 -2.68 -21.40 -12.30
N SER A 328 -2.58 -22.30 -11.33
CA SER A 328 -2.51 -21.91 -9.92
C SER A 328 -1.24 -21.11 -9.58
N LEU A 329 -0.07 -21.52 -10.09
CA LEU A 329 1.18 -20.77 -9.90
C LEU A 329 1.09 -19.36 -10.49
N SER A 330 0.55 -19.25 -11.71
CA SER A 330 0.37 -17.97 -12.41
C SER A 330 -0.64 -17.06 -11.70
N LEU A 331 -1.74 -17.63 -11.18
CA LEU A 331 -2.73 -16.89 -10.39
C LEU A 331 -2.16 -16.35 -9.09
N ILE A 332 -1.35 -17.14 -8.38
CA ILE A 332 -0.72 -16.69 -7.13
C ILE A 332 0.21 -15.51 -7.43
N PHE A 333 1.03 -15.61 -8.49
CA PHE A 333 1.91 -14.52 -8.93
C PHE A 333 1.13 -13.23 -9.21
N LEU A 334 0.11 -13.32 -10.09
CA LEU A 334 -0.66 -12.15 -10.52
C LEU A 334 -1.43 -11.52 -9.35
N SER A 335 -2.08 -12.35 -8.53
CA SER A 335 -2.97 -11.87 -7.47
C SER A 335 -2.20 -11.29 -6.29
N LYS A 336 -1.12 -11.94 -5.85
CA LYS A 336 -0.33 -11.41 -4.72
C LYS A 336 0.46 -10.18 -5.10
N GLY A 337 0.94 -10.05 -6.34
CA GLY A 337 1.65 -8.84 -6.75
C GLY A 337 0.77 -7.59 -6.89
N LEU A 338 -0.57 -7.73 -6.93
CA LEU A 338 -1.52 -6.61 -6.83
C LEU A 338 -1.66 -6.05 -5.41
N ALA A 339 -1.12 -6.71 -4.39
CA ALA A 339 -1.27 -6.28 -3.01
C ALA A 339 -0.86 -4.81 -2.82
N PRO A 340 -1.71 -3.97 -2.21
CA PRO A 340 -1.41 -2.56 -1.95
C PRO A 340 -0.07 -2.37 -1.22
N VAL A 341 0.77 -1.47 -1.72
CA VAL A 341 2.00 -1.06 -1.04
C VAL A 341 1.66 0.01 0.00
N LEU A 342 1.90 -0.28 1.27
CA LEU A 342 1.55 0.60 2.39
C LEU A 342 2.67 1.60 2.71
N ILE A 343 3.92 1.14 2.66
CA ILE A 343 5.08 1.95 3.05
C ILE A 343 6.22 1.71 2.05
N ASN A 344 6.76 2.81 1.52
CA ASN A 344 8.04 2.87 0.83
C ASN A 344 9.13 3.19 1.84
N LYS A 345 9.97 2.22 2.21
CA LYS A 345 11.16 2.47 3.03
C LYS A 345 12.25 3.07 2.15
N LEU A 346 12.66 4.30 2.45
CA LEU A 346 13.56 5.04 1.58
C LEU A 346 15.01 4.61 1.83
N SER A 347 15.69 4.26 0.74
CA SER A 347 17.13 4.07 0.72
C SER A 347 17.78 5.37 0.25
N TYR A 348 18.59 5.97 1.13
CA TYR A 348 19.16 7.30 0.96
C TYR A 348 20.58 7.37 1.54
N GLY A 349 21.29 8.45 1.23
CA GLY A 349 22.64 8.72 1.72
C GLY A 349 23.70 8.81 0.63
N PRO A 350 24.95 9.14 1.01
CA PRO A 350 26.04 9.33 0.06
C PRO A 350 26.38 8.03 -0.67
N ARG A 351 26.80 8.18 -1.93
CA ARG A 351 27.18 7.05 -2.80
C ARG A 351 28.65 7.08 -3.14
N ASP A 352 29.24 5.90 -3.26
CA ASP A 352 30.58 5.75 -3.79
C ASP A 352 30.61 6.24 -5.26
N PRO A 353 31.47 7.21 -5.63
CA PRO A 353 31.48 7.76 -6.97
C PRO A 353 31.80 6.75 -8.08
N ARG A 354 32.53 5.67 -7.76
CA ARG A 354 32.95 4.61 -8.69
C ARG A 354 31.92 3.51 -8.82
N THR A 355 31.44 2.96 -7.70
CA THR A 355 30.52 1.81 -7.70
C THR A 355 29.05 2.23 -7.77
N LYS A 356 28.75 3.51 -7.50
CA LYS A 356 27.40 4.07 -7.36
C LYS A 356 26.56 3.42 -6.24
N GLN A 357 27.16 2.55 -5.42
CA GLN A 357 26.51 1.94 -4.27
C GLN A 357 26.48 2.92 -3.09
N LEU A 358 25.53 2.73 -2.18
CA LEU A 358 25.47 3.51 -0.95
C LEU A 358 26.70 3.23 -0.09
N ALA A 359 27.28 4.31 0.45
CA ALA A 359 28.45 4.22 1.32
C ALA A 359 28.10 3.65 2.70
N SER A 360 26.85 3.79 3.13
CA SER A 360 26.34 3.30 4.41
C SER A 360 24.96 2.65 4.23
N ARG A 361 24.66 1.67 5.09
CA ARG A 361 23.34 1.02 5.20
C ARG A 361 22.56 1.53 6.42
N ASP A 362 22.95 2.67 6.97
CA ASP A 362 22.32 3.29 8.14
C ASP A 362 20.80 3.47 7.98
N TRP A 363 20.34 3.74 6.75
CA TRP A 363 18.91 3.81 6.41
C TRP A 363 18.09 2.54 6.74
N ASN A 364 18.77 1.39 6.87
CA ASN A 364 18.16 0.07 7.07
C ASN A 364 18.73 -0.68 8.29
N LEU A 365 19.06 0.03 9.37
CA LEU A 365 19.55 -0.58 10.62
C LEU A 365 18.59 -1.69 11.12
N HIS A 366 17.29 -1.38 11.14
CA HIS A 366 16.21 -2.28 11.50
C HIS A 366 15.56 -2.85 10.24
N ALA A 367 16.08 -3.94 9.70
CA ALA A 367 15.70 -4.42 8.36
C ALA A 367 14.25 -4.90 8.23
N ASP A 368 13.62 -5.29 9.33
CA ASP A 368 12.32 -5.95 9.37
C ASP A 368 11.20 -5.07 9.96
N ASP A 369 11.53 -3.84 10.38
CA ASP A 369 10.62 -2.87 11.00
C ASP A 369 9.31 -2.65 10.21
N VAL A 370 9.42 -2.19 8.97
CA VAL A 370 8.31 -1.86 8.08
C VAL A 370 7.59 -3.13 7.63
N ARG A 371 8.33 -4.24 7.44
CA ARG A 371 7.73 -5.54 7.13
C ARG A 371 6.78 -5.98 8.24
N ASN A 372 7.27 -5.98 9.47
CA ASN A 372 6.53 -6.43 10.64
C ASN A 372 5.34 -5.52 10.92
N LEU A 373 5.52 -4.19 10.83
CA LEU A 373 4.40 -3.24 10.96
C LEU A 373 3.32 -3.48 9.89
N THR A 374 3.72 -3.67 8.64
CA THR A 374 2.78 -3.95 7.53
C THR A 374 2.05 -5.28 7.72
N GLN A 375 2.75 -6.31 8.20
CA GLN A 375 2.18 -7.62 8.50
C GLN A 375 1.18 -7.53 9.65
N GLN A 376 1.52 -6.81 10.72
CA GLN A 376 0.62 -6.58 11.84
C GLN A 376 -0.66 -5.89 11.37
N ILE A 377 -0.55 -4.81 10.60
CA ILE A 377 -1.70 -4.08 10.07
C ILE A 377 -2.56 -4.99 9.19
N SER A 378 -1.95 -5.82 8.33
CA SER A 378 -2.68 -6.79 7.48
C SER A 378 -3.49 -7.82 8.27
N SER A 379 -3.14 -8.06 9.54
CA SER A 379 -3.84 -8.97 10.44
C SER A 379 -5.09 -8.35 11.07
N LEU A 380 -5.20 -7.01 11.08
CA LEU A 380 -6.26 -6.30 11.77
C LEU A 380 -7.62 -6.47 11.07
N PRO A 381 -8.74 -6.52 11.81
CA PRO A 381 -10.08 -6.75 11.24
C PRO A 381 -10.49 -5.72 10.19
N LYS A 382 -10.28 -4.42 10.47
CA LYS A 382 -10.71 -3.28 9.63
C LYS A 382 -9.80 -3.00 8.42
N TRP A 383 -8.75 -3.80 8.22
CA TRP A 383 -7.72 -3.56 7.19
C TRP A 383 -7.73 -4.60 6.07
N PRO A 384 -7.25 -4.24 4.87
CA PRO A 384 -7.03 -5.20 3.79
C PRO A 384 -6.18 -6.37 4.26
N LYS A 385 -6.57 -7.58 3.85
CA LYS A 385 -6.02 -8.84 4.35
C LYS A 385 -4.65 -9.22 3.83
N LEU A 386 -4.12 -8.44 2.88
CA LEU A 386 -2.81 -8.61 2.28
C LEU A 386 -2.28 -7.23 1.87
N LEU A 387 -1.45 -6.63 2.72
CA LEU A 387 -0.69 -5.42 2.39
C LEU A 387 0.77 -5.80 2.09
N ASN A 388 1.47 -4.89 1.43
CA ASN A 388 2.88 -5.05 1.09
C ASN A 388 3.66 -3.79 1.48
N TRP A 389 4.98 -3.90 1.47
CA TRP A 389 5.91 -2.80 1.63
C TRP A 389 7.05 -2.98 0.63
N GLN A 390 7.83 -1.94 0.41
CA GLN A 390 9.02 -2.05 -0.43
C GLN A 390 10.08 -1.03 -0.05
N SER A 391 11.32 -1.34 -0.41
CA SER A 391 12.42 -0.38 -0.38
C SER A 391 12.48 0.37 -1.70
N VAL A 392 12.65 1.68 -1.63
CA VAL A 392 12.79 2.55 -2.81
C VAL A 392 14.07 3.35 -2.70
N ASP A 393 14.91 3.26 -3.72
CA ASP A 393 16.13 4.06 -3.84
C ASP A 393 15.80 5.47 -4.34
N VAL A 394 15.93 6.48 -3.47
CA VAL A 394 15.55 7.86 -3.81
C VAL A 394 16.29 8.38 -5.04
N ALA A 395 17.56 8.01 -5.21
CA ALA A 395 18.41 8.51 -6.28
C ALA A 395 18.00 7.98 -7.66
N GLN A 396 17.21 6.91 -7.71
CA GLN A 396 16.71 6.29 -8.94
C GLN A 396 15.18 6.39 -9.07
N ALA A 397 14.47 6.75 -8.01
CA ALA A 397 13.02 6.78 -7.96
C ALA A 397 12.43 7.96 -8.73
N THR A 398 11.30 7.77 -9.37
CA THR A 398 10.42 8.81 -9.89
C THR A 398 9.31 9.14 -8.89
N LEU A 399 8.55 10.22 -9.13
CA LEU A 399 7.37 10.53 -8.35
C LEU A 399 6.36 9.38 -8.36
N GLY A 400 6.17 8.74 -9.52
CA GLY A 400 5.27 7.59 -9.66
C GLY A 400 5.68 6.42 -8.74
N ASP A 401 6.98 6.21 -8.56
CA ASP A 401 7.50 5.17 -7.67
C ASP A 401 7.22 5.47 -6.19
N LEU A 402 7.37 6.73 -5.78
CA LEU A 402 7.01 7.14 -4.42
C LEU A 402 5.50 7.07 -4.18
N MET A 403 4.69 7.45 -5.17
CA MET A 403 3.22 7.46 -5.08
C MET A 403 2.59 6.07 -4.99
N GLN A 404 3.34 4.99 -5.29
CA GLN A 404 2.88 3.61 -5.06
C GLN A 404 2.53 3.32 -3.59
N ALA A 405 3.11 4.06 -2.64
CA ALA A 405 2.76 3.96 -1.23
C ALA A 405 2.21 5.31 -0.71
N PRO A 406 1.30 5.31 0.26
CA PRO A 406 0.86 6.55 0.94
C PRO A 406 1.93 7.13 1.86
N ILE A 407 2.90 6.31 2.29
CA ILE A 407 3.91 6.67 3.28
C ILE A 407 5.30 6.38 2.72
N VAL A 408 6.19 7.36 2.84
CA VAL A 408 7.65 7.19 2.72
C VAL A 408 8.22 7.18 4.12
N SER A 409 8.95 6.12 4.47
CA SER A 409 9.63 5.98 5.77
C SER A 409 11.12 6.32 5.63
N ILE A 410 11.62 7.18 6.51
CA ILE A 410 13.02 7.60 6.60
C ILE A 410 13.50 7.32 8.03
N SER A 411 14.44 6.41 8.18
CA SER A 411 14.99 6.02 9.49
C SER A 411 16.51 6.02 9.42
N GLY A 412 17.20 6.33 10.50
CA GLY A 412 18.66 6.29 10.55
C GLY A 412 19.23 6.85 11.84
N ARG A 413 20.53 6.66 12.03
CA ARG A 413 21.35 7.24 13.09
C ARG A 413 22.25 8.36 12.54
N GLU A 414 22.68 8.29 11.30
CA GLU A 414 23.51 9.31 10.67
C GLU A 414 22.66 10.51 10.23
N SER A 415 23.27 11.69 10.05
CA SER A 415 22.56 12.85 9.51
C SER A 415 22.05 12.52 8.10
N PRO A 416 20.73 12.57 7.82
CA PRO A 416 20.20 12.22 6.52
C PRO A 416 20.66 13.22 5.45
N GLN A 417 21.20 12.67 4.35
CA GLN A 417 21.69 13.46 3.23
C GLN A 417 20.89 13.12 1.96
N PHE A 418 20.40 14.17 1.30
CA PHE A 418 19.66 14.12 0.05
C PHE A 418 20.28 15.09 -0.95
N ALA A 419 20.28 14.74 -2.24
CA ALA A 419 20.59 15.70 -3.29
C ALA A 419 19.40 16.67 -3.48
N ASP A 420 19.64 17.86 -4.06
CA ASP A 420 18.58 18.85 -4.32
C ASP A 420 17.40 18.25 -5.09
N ARG A 421 17.71 17.45 -6.12
CA ARG A 421 16.71 16.72 -6.90
C ARG A 421 15.86 15.76 -6.06
N ASP A 422 16.44 15.13 -5.05
CA ASP A 422 15.74 14.18 -4.18
C ASP A 422 14.83 14.93 -3.19
N LEU A 423 15.26 16.12 -2.72
CA LEU A 423 14.43 17.01 -1.91
C LEU A 423 13.23 17.53 -2.70
N ASP A 424 13.44 17.94 -3.96
CA ASP A 424 12.35 18.36 -4.86
C ASP A 424 11.34 17.23 -5.08
N LEU A 425 11.84 16.00 -5.30
CA LEU A 425 11.00 14.81 -5.44
C LEU A 425 10.17 14.52 -4.18
N LEU A 426 10.77 14.62 -2.99
CA LEU A 426 10.07 14.44 -1.71
C LEU A 426 9.03 15.55 -1.47
N ARG A 427 9.33 16.78 -1.86
CA ARG A 427 8.39 17.91 -1.79
C ARG A 427 7.21 17.71 -2.72
N GLU A 428 7.45 17.30 -3.97
CA GLU A 428 6.40 16.99 -4.93
C GLU A 428 5.53 15.82 -4.44
N TYR A 429 6.15 14.78 -3.86
CA TYR A 429 5.43 13.67 -3.25
C TYR A 429 4.47 14.12 -2.14
N ILE A 430 4.89 15.02 -1.24
CA ILE A 430 4.01 15.60 -0.22
C ILE A 430 2.85 16.37 -0.85
N VAL A 431 3.13 17.20 -1.87
CA VAL A 431 2.12 17.99 -2.61
C VAL A 431 1.09 17.09 -3.29
N GLN A 432 1.48 15.90 -3.75
CA GLN A 432 0.57 14.92 -4.36
C GLN A 432 -0.26 14.11 -3.36
N GLY A 433 -0.15 14.38 -2.05
CA GLY A 433 -0.87 13.64 -1.02
C GLY A 433 -0.04 12.57 -0.32
N GLY A 434 1.25 12.44 -0.65
CA GLY A 434 2.19 11.56 0.05
C GLY A 434 2.48 12.01 1.49
N PHE A 435 2.89 11.09 2.33
CA PHE A 435 3.22 11.36 3.73
C PHE A 435 4.63 10.88 4.07
N ILE A 436 5.38 11.65 4.85
CA ILE A 436 6.72 11.25 5.32
C ILE A 436 6.66 10.86 6.80
N LEU A 437 7.11 9.66 7.10
CA LEU A 437 7.36 9.18 8.46
C LEU A 437 8.87 9.14 8.69
N ALA A 438 9.36 9.93 9.64
CA ALA A 438 10.77 9.93 10.02
C ALA A 438 10.97 9.36 11.42
N ILE A 439 11.99 8.53 11.62
CA ILE A 439 12.23 7.83 12.88
C ILE A 439 13.71 7.92 13.24
N ASN A 440 14.00 8.54 14.37
CA ASN A 440 15.35 8.61 14.89
C ASN A 440 15.77 7.26 15.47
N ASN A 441 16.77 6.63 14.85
CA ASN A 441 17.31 5.37 15.35
C ASN A 441 18.36 5.65 16.42
N CYS A 442 18.37 4.83 17.46
CA CYS A 442 19.36 4.93 18.53
C CYS A 442 19.39 6.27 19.28
N ASN A 443 18.29 7.04 19.25
CA ASN A 443 18.21 8.39 19.84
C ASN A 443 19.38 9.28 19.38
N SER A 444 19.74 9.20 18.10
CA SER A 444 20.89 9.88 17.55
C SER A 444 20.67 11.39 17.45
N ALA A 445 21.59 12.17 18.04
CA ALA A 445 21.61 13.62 17.87
C ALA A 445 21.86 13.99 16.39
N ALA A 446 22.72 13.25 15.69
CA ALA A 446 23.07 13.54 14.30
C ALA A 446 21.86 13.39 13.37
N PHE A 447 21.04 12.36 13.56
CA PHE A 447 19.81 12.18 12.79
C PHE A 447 18.75 13.21 13.17
N ASP A 448 18.57 13.52 14.47
CA ASP A 448 17.59 14.55 14.90
C ASP A 448 17.90 15.92 14.28
N GLU A 449 19.15 16.38 14.42
CA GLU A 449 19.60 17.65 13.89
C GLU A 449 19.52 17.67 12.35
N GLY A 450 19.99 16.59 11.71
CA GLY A 450 20.00 16.48 10.26
C GLY A 450 18.60 16.39 9.65
N PHE A 451 17.68 15.63 10.26
CA PHE A 451 16.30 15.55 9.75
C PHE A 451 15.56 16.89 9.92
N ARG A 452 15.79 17.61 11.02
CA ARG A 452 15.26 18.99 11.17
C ARG A 452 15.80 19.93 10.09
N GLU A 453 17.04 19.75 9.67
CA GLU A 453 17.61 20.51 8.56
C GLU A 453 16.99 20.13 7.21
N VAL A 454 16.80 18.83 6.94
CA VAL A 454 16.03 18.36 5.77
C VAL A 454 14.65 18.99 5.73
N VAL A 455 13.95 19.09 6.87
CA VAL A 455 12.65 19.76 6.96
C VAL A 455 12.74 21.25 6.57
N ARG A 456 13.78 21.97 6.98
CA ARG A 456 13.98 23.39 6.59
C ARG A 456 14.26 23.55 5.10
N GLN A 457 14.95 22.58 4.49
CA GLN A 457 15.21 22.56 3.06
C GLN A 457 13.95 22.26 2.25
N LEU A 458 13.09 21.35 2.75
CA LEU A 458 11.80 21.04 2.15
C LEU A 458 10.80 22.19 2.29
N TYR A 459 10.77 22.88 3.44
CA TYR A 459 9.87 24.00 3.70
C TYR A 459 10.57 25.09 4.51
N PRO A 460 10.67 26.32 3.98
CA PRO A 460 11.15 27.46 4.73
C PRO A 460 10.36 27.63 6.05
N PRO A 461 10.99 28.05 7.17
CA PRO A 461 10.32 28.20 8.46
C PRO A 461 9.11 29.16 8.48
N SER A 462 9.03 30.06 7.49
CA SER A 462 7.90 30.96 7.28
C SER A 462 6.66 30.27 6.71
N GLU A 463 6.84 29.13 6.03
CA GLU A 463 5.75 28.34 5.42
C GLU A 463 5.25 27.27 6.38
N ALA A 464 6.17 26.45 6.92
CA ALA A 464 5.82 25.35 7.80
C ALA A 464 6.99 25.05 8.75
N ARG A 465 6.67 24.52 9.94
CA ARG A 465 7.67 24.12 10.92
C ARG A 465 7.27 22.84 11.64
N LEU A 466 8.27 22.04 11.97
CA LEU A 466 8.10 20.85 12.78
C LEU A 466 7.77 21.25 14.23
N GLN A 467 6.66 20.76 14.77
CA GLN A 467 6.17 21.07 16.11
C GLN A 467 5.74 19.82 16.87
N LYS A 468 5.87 19.82 18.20
CA LYS A 468 5.40 18.71 19.03
C LYS A 468 3.88 18.57 18.91
N LEU A 469 3.41 17.37 18.59
CA LEU A 469 1.99 17.08 18.49
C LEU A 469 1.36 17.01 19.88
N LYS A 470 0.19 17.62 20.02
CA LYS A 470 -0.57 17.70 21.27
C LYS A 470 -1.59 16.55 21.38
N ALA A 471 -2.10 16.33 22.59
CA ALA A 471 -3.06 15.26 22.91
C ALA A 471 -4.38 15.29 22.11
N ASP A 472 -4.75 16.44 21.54
CA ASP A 472 -5.92 16.59 20.67
C ASP A 472 -5.65 16.15 19.22
N HIS A 473 -4.39 15.95 18.82
CA HIS A 473 -4.06 15.53 17.47
C HIS A 473 -4.66 14.14 17.15
N PRO A 474 -5.36 13.95 16.02
CA PRO A 474 -6.06 12.70 15.70
C PRO A 474 -5.20 11.45 15.66
N VAL A 475 -3.90 11.59 15.37
CA VAL A 475 -2.94 10.46 15.37
C VAL A 475 -2.94 9.70 16.69
N PHE A 476 -3.24 10.33 17.83
CA PHE A 476 -3.24 9.63 19.12
C PHE A 476 -4.52 8.83 19.39
N ARG A 477 -5.52 8.88 18.51
CA ARG A 477 -6.82 8.18 18.65
C ARG A 477 -7.31 7.53 17.36
N ALA A 478 -6.46 7.42 16.33
CA ALA A 478 -6.87 7.00 15.00
C ALA A 478 -7.32 5.52 14.93
N GLU A 479 -6.68 4.62 15.67
CA GLU A 479 -7.07 3.21 15.85
C GLU A 479 -7.11 2.82 17.33
N TYR A 480 -6.08 3.19 18.07
CA TYR A 480 -5.90 2.95 19.50
C TYR A 480 -5.88 4.28 20.26
N ASP A 481 -6.37 4.26 21.50
CA ASP A 481 -6.24 5.39 22.44
C ASP A 481 -4.83 5.40 23.04
N LEU A 482 -4.01 6.36 22.59
CA LEU A 482 -2.62 6.53 23.02
C LEU A 482 -2.46 7.65 24.04
N ILE A 483 -3.55 8.12 24.65
CA ILE A 483 -3.51 9.14 25.70
C ILE A 483 -3.43 8.47 27.07
N ASP A 484 -2.46 8.90 27.88
CA ASP A 484 -2.39 8.47 29.27
C ASP A 484 -3.55 9.09 30.05
N LYS A 485 -4.42 8.25 30.61
CA LYS A 485 -5.65 8.69 31.29
C LYS A 485 -5.40 9.44 32.60
N ARG A 486 -4.20 9.36 33.17
CA ARG A 486 -3.85 10.05 34.42
C ARG A 486 -3.30 11.43 34.15
N SER A 487 -2.41 11.57 33.17
CA SER A 487 -1.80 12.86 32.82
C SER A 487 -2.59 13.65 31.78
N GLY A 488 -3.38 12.99 30.94
CA GLY A 488 -4.02 13.59 29.76
C GLY A 488 -3.06 13.81 28.59
N GLU A 489 -1.81 13.40 28.73
CA GLU A 489 -0.75 13.59 27.72
C GLU A 489 -0.60 12.37 26.79
N PRO A 490 -0.06 12.54 25.58
CA PRO A 490 0.28 11.42 24.72
C PRO A 490 1.29 10.47 25.38
N SER A 491 1.07 9.17 25.22
CA SER A 491 1.98 8.12 25.73
C SER A 491 3.26 7.96 24.90
N VAL A 492 3.39 8.71 23.81
CA VAL A 492 4.56 8.76 22.95
C VAL A 492 4.76 10.20 22.46
N GLU A 493 6.01 10.64 22.40
CA GLU A 493 6.33 11.92 21.78
C GLU A 493 6.37 11.77 20.24
N LEU A 494 5.57 12.58 19.56
CA LEU A 494 5.61 12.74 18.11
C LEU A 494 5.68 14.22 17.77
N TRP A 495 6.41 14.53 16.72
CA TRP A 495 6.47 15.84 16.11
C TRP A 495 5.80 15.78 14.74
N GLY A 496 5.13 16.85 14.33
CA GLY A 496 4.45 16.93 13.06
C GLY A 496 4.74 18.24 12.34
N LEU A 497 4.68 18.21 11.01
CA LEU A 497 4.69 19.40 10.17
C LEU A 497 3.43 19.41 9.32
N ASP A 498 2.68 20.50 9.45
CA ASP A 498 1.44 20.73 8.72
C ASP A 498 1.77 21.34 7.36
N VAL A 499 1.25 20.72 6.29
CA VAL A 499 1.27 21.28 4.93
C VAL A 499 -0.19 21.31 4.46
N GLY A 500 -0.72 22.51 4.23
CA GLY A 500 -2.15 22.69 4.00
C GLY A 500 -2.98 22.22 5.20
N CYS A 501 -4.06 21.47 4.95
CA CYS A 501 -4.99 21.02 5.99
C CYS A 501 -4.59 19.76 6.79
N ARG A 502 -3.37 19.24 6.60
CA ARG A 502 -2.94 17.99 7.23
C ARG A 502 -1.50 18.02 7.70
N THR A 503 -1.25 17.20 8.71
CA THR A 503 0.10 16.79 9.11
C THR A 503 0.65 15.90 8.00
N SER A 504 1.60 16.41 7.22
CA SER A 504 2.17 15.68 6.07
C SER A 504 3.50 15.00 6.39
N ILE A 505 4.13 15.41 7.48
CA ILE A 505 5.33 14.76 8.03
C ILE A 505 5.07 14.46 9.50
N ILE A 506 5.33 13.23 9.94
CA ILE A 506 5.48 12.89 11.36
C ILE A 506 6.90 12.42 11.60
N TYR A 507 7.52 12.97 12.65
CA TYR A 507 8.82 12.59 13.14
C TYR A 507 8.70 12.01 14.55
N SER A 508 9.29 10.83 14.76
CA SER A 508 9.47 10.25 16.09
C SER A 508 10.93 10.41 16.54
N PRO A 509 11.18 11.12 17.66
CA PRO A 509 12.52 11.20 18.23
C PRO A 509 12.94 9.90 18.92
N GLY A 510 12.02 8.98 19.19
CA GLY A 510 12.30 7.66 19.73
C GLY A 510 12.40 6.59 18.64
N ASP A 511 13.16 5.53 18.90
CA ASP A 511 13.40 4.45 17.96
C ASP A 511 12.22 3.45 17.88
N LEU A 512 11.12 3.89 17.26
CA LEU A 512 9.96 3.04 17.01
C LEU A 512 10.31 1.86 16.08
N SER A 513 11.20 2.08 15.12
CA SER A 513 11.66 1.08 14.15
C SER A 513 12.27 -0.15 14.84
N CYS A 514 13.09 0.04 15.88
CA CYS A 514 13.64 -1.07 16.67
C CYS A 514 12.55 -1.96 17.27
N LEU A 515 11.51 -1.34 17.84
CA LEU A 515 10.44 -2.09 18.48
C LEU A 515 9.52 -2.77 17.46
N TRP A 516 9.36 -2.19 16.27
CA TRP A 516 8.68 -2.85 15.14
C TRP A 516 9.49 -4.03 14.59
N ASP A 517 10.82 -3.92 14.50
CA ASP A 517 11.71 -5.00 14.06
C ASP A 517 11.65 -6.21 15.00
N LYS A 518 11.45 -5.98 16.31
CA LYS A 518 11.26 -7.03 17.32
C LYS A 518 9.85 -7.63 17.38
N TRP A 519 8.87 -7.03 16.68
CA TRP A 519 7.49 -7.54 16.67
C TRP A 519 7.39 -8.90 15.99
N THR A 520 6.53 -9.75 16.52
CA THR A 520 6.25 -11.09 15.99
C THR A 520 4.75 -11.35 16.02
N SER A 521 4.22 -12.07 15.02
CA SER A 521 2.82 -12.50 15.00
C SER A 521 2.53 -13.66 15.94
N PHE A 522 3.58 -14.28 16.49
CA PHE A 522 3.52 -15.43 17.38
C PHE A 522 4.18 -15.12 18.72
N GLN A 523 3.85 -15.92 19.73
CA GLN A 523 4.43 -15.81 21.06
C GLN A 523 5.88 -16.31 21.06
N VAL A 524 6.79 -15.48 21.55
CA VAL A 524 8.20 -15.85 21.74
C VAL A 524 8.41 -16.35 23.17
N PRO A 525 8.94 -17.56 23.37
CA PRO A 525 9.22 -18.08 24.70
C PRO A 525 10.14 -17.16 25.49
N ARG A 526 9.84 -16.97 26.79
CA ARG A 526 10.66 -16.21 27.75
C ARG A 526 10.90 -14.73 27.40
N ARG A 527 10.13 -14.15 26.46
CA ARG A 527 10.20 -12.71 26.19
C ARG A 527 9.73 -11.91 27.43
N PRO A 528 10.53 -10.94 27.94
CA PRO A 528 10.15 -10.16 29.11
C PRO A 528 8.81 -9.42 28.93
N PRO A 529 7.89 -9.43 29.91
CA PRO A 529 6.61 -8.73 29.80
C PRO A 529 6.74 -7.23 29.53
N GLU A 530 7.79 -6.60 30.08
CA GLU A 530 8.12 -5.18 29.86
C GLU A 530 8.40 -4.90 28.37
N LEU A 531 9.23 -5.73 27.74
CA LEU A 531 9.52 -5.64 26.31
C LEU A 531 8.26 -5.87 25.46
N VAL A 532 7.40 -6.83 25.85
CA VAL A 532 6.11 -7.05 25.18
C VAL A 532 5.25 -5.78 25.25
N GLY A 533 5.20 -5.11 26.41
CA GLY A 533 4.50 -3.84 26.58
C GLY A 533 5.06 -2.72 25.70
N MET A 534 6.38 -2.61 25.59
CA MET A 534 7.06 -1.63 24.73
C MET A 534 6.76 -1.89 23.25
N ILE A 535 6.93 -3.13 22.78
CA ILE A 535 6.63 -3.54 21.40
C ILE A 535 5.15 -3.27 21.09
N THR A 536 4.24 -3.64 21.99
CA THR A 536 2.80 -3.43 21.80
C THR A 536 2.47 -1.94 21.66
N ARG A 537 3.02 -1.09 22.55
CA ARG A 537 2.80 0.35 22.48
C ARG A 537 3.36 0.93 21.19
N ALA A 538 4.62 0.66 20.84
CA ALA A 538 5.23 1.16 19.61
C ALA A 538 4.45 0.71 18.37
N SER A 539 4.00 -0.55 18.35
CA SER A 539 3.15 -1.09 17.31
C SER A 539 1.85 -0.31 17.17
N GLN A 540 1.16 -0.02 18.27
CA GLN A 540 -0.06 0.80 18.27
C GLN A 540 0.20 2.21 17.74
N VAL A 541 1.35 2.81 18.05
CA VAL A 541 1.77 4.10 17.45
C VAL A 541 1.87 3.99 15.93
N GLY A 542 2.56 2.96 15.42
CA GLY A 542 2.69 2.71 13.99
C GLY A 542 1.33 2.54 13.31
N VAL A 543 0.46 1.69 13.87
CA VAL A 543 -0.90 1.48 13.34
C VAL A 543 -1.70 2.79 13.33
N ASN A 544 -1.62 3.59 14.39
CA ASN A 544 -2.30 4.88 14.46
C ASN A 544 -1.82 5.88 13.41
N ILE A 545 -0.50 5.98 13.18
CA ILE A 545 0.07 6.83 12.13
C ILE A 545 -0.48 6.38 10.78
N VAL A 546 -0.42 5.09 10.46
CA VAL A 546 -0.93 4.57 9.19
C VAL A 546 -2.44 4.79 9.07
N ALA A 547 -3.22 4.57 10.13
CA ALA A 547 -4.67 4.81 10.15
C ALA A 547 -5.01 6.28 9.89
N TYR A 548 -4.27 7.20 10.52
CA TYR A 548 -4.41 8.64 10.31
C TYR A 548 -4.18 9.03 8.85
N VAL A 549 -3.10 8.51 8.24
CA VAL A 549 -2.70 8.85 6.87
C VAL A 549 -3.65 8.27 5.83
N THR A 550 -4.04 7.00 6.00
CA THR A 550 -4.74 6.24 4.95
C THR A 550 -6.24 6.20 5.11
N GLY A 551 -6.78 6.52 6.30
CA GLY A 551 -8.20 6.28 6.56
C GLY A 551 -8.59 4.80 6.52
N ARG A 552 -7.62 3.87 6.53
CA ARG A 552 -7.77 2.43 6.25
C ARG A 552 -8.08 2.10 4.78
N GLU A 553 -7.98 3.07 3.89
CA GLU A 553 -8.16 2.90 2.45
C GLU A 553 -6.80 2.88 1.75
N VAL A 554 -6.37 1.70 1.29
CA VAL A 554 -5.09 1.52 0.59
C VAL A 554 -5.35 1.02 -0.83
N LEU A 555 -4.97 1.84 -1.81
CA LEU A 555 -5.11 1.52 -3.23
C LEU A 555 -4.09 0.46 -3.68
N ASN A 556 -4.47 -0.36 -4.67
CA ASN A 556 -3.60 -1.39 -5.22
C ASN A 556 -2.43 -0.82 -6.02
N LYS A 557 -1.42 -1.66 -6.30
CA LYS A 557 -0.14 -1.24 -6.90
C LYS A 557 -0.32 -0.55 -8.27
N LEU A 558 -1.21 -1.06 -9.12
CA LEU A 558 -1.45 -0.54 -10.48
C LEU A 558 -2.40 0.66 -10.51
N GLU A 559 -3.24 0.86 -9.48
CA GLU A 559 -4.09 2.04 -9.32
C GLU A 559 -3.29 3.32 -9.10
N ARG A 560 -2.20 3.23 -8.33
CA ARG A 560 -1.40 4.40 -7.93
C ARG A 560 -0.41 4.84 -9.01
N GLU A 561 0.11 3.92 -9.81
CA GLU A 561 1.03 4.24 -10.92
C GLU A 561 0.37 5.09 -12.02
N ALA A 562 -0.95 5.00 -12.17
CA ALA A 562 -1.71 5.81 -13.12
C ALA A 562 -1.70 7.32 -12.79
N THR A 563 -1.27 7.70 -11.59
CA THR A 563 -1.31 9.08 -11.06
C THR A 563 -0.03 9.90 -11.30
N ALA A 564 0.80 9.53 -12.29
CA ALA A 564 2.10 10.18 -12.59
C ALA A 564 1.97 11.58 -13.28
N PRO A 565 3.01 12.45 -13.19
CA PRO A 565 2.88 13.91 -13.22
C PRO A 565 2.64 14.54 -14.60
N VAL A 566 2.16 15.78 -14.57
CA VAL A 566 1.84 16.62 -15.74
C VAL A 566 3.08 17.41 -16.14
N GLY A 567 3.52 17.24 -17.38
CA GLY A 567 4.56 18.08 -17.99
C GLY A 567 4.10 19.52 -18.15
N GLU A 568 5.06 20.44 -18.09
CA GLU A 568 4.87 21.86 -18.41
C GLU A 568 4.38 22.00 -19.85
N ALA A 569 3.18 22.56 -20.03
CA ALA A 569 2.68 23.02 -21.32
C ALA A 569 2.24 24.49 -21.19
N ASP A 570 2.58 25.25 -22.22
CA ASP A 570 2.66 26.72 -22.30
C ASP A 570 1.44 27.53 -21.80
N ASP A 571 1.74 28.72 -21.29
CA ASP A 571 0.82 29.80 -20.91
C ASP A 571 0.17 30.48 -22.13
N ALA A 572 -0.71 29.76 -22.83
CA ALA A 572 -1.63 30.36 -23.76
C ALA A 572 -3.06 30.33 -23.17
N ILE A 573 -3.65 31.51 -22.95
CA ILE A 573 -5.08 31.65 -22.71
C ILE A 573 -5.79 31.26 -24.01
N GLU A 574 -6.11 29.97 -24.17
CA GLU A 574 -6.97 29.50 -25.24
C GLU A 574 -8.40 29.98 -24.95
N ARG A 575 -8.90 30.87 -25.79
CA ARG A 575 -10.32 31.27 -25.77
C ARG A 575 -11.16 30.00 -25.99
N ASP A 576 -12.25 29.86 -25.24
CA ASP A 576 -13.21 28.73 -25.21
C ASP A 576 -12.95 27.63 -24.16
N LEU A 577 -12.05 27.84 -23.19
CA LEU A 577 -11.87 26.93 -22.06
C LEU A 577 -12.66 27.38 -20.81
N VAL A 578 -13.31 26.42 -20.14
CA VAL A 578 -13.93 26.58 -18.83
C VAL A 578 -12.84 26.82 -17.79
N GLU A 579 -12.98 27.91 -17.03
CA GLU A 579 -12.11 28.27 -15.93
C GLU A 579 -12.89 28.43 -14.62
N LEU A 580 -12.41 27.76 -13.57
CA LEU A 580 -12.87 27.89 -12.20
C LEU A 580 -11.73 28.52 -11.39
N ARG A 581 -11.99 29.66 -10.72
CA ARG A 581 -10.96 30.40 -9.95
C ARG A 581 -11.16 30.23 -8.45
N LYS A 582 -10.07 29.88 -7.74
CA LYS A 582 -10.07 29.78 -6.27
C LYS A 582 -10.03 31.18 -5.65
N VAL A 583 -10.98 31.51 -4.78
CA VAL A 583 -11.04 32.80 -4.10
C VAL A 583 -9.95 32.86 -3.03
N ARG A 584 -9.05 33.84 -3.14
CA ARG A 584 -8.05 34.14 -2.12
C ARG A 584 -8.65 35.10 -1.10
N TYR A 585 -8.65 34.69 0.16
CA TYR A 585 -9.14 35.47 1.30
C TYR A 585 -8.17 35.35 2.48
N THR A 586 -8.37 36.15 3.54
CA THR A 586 -7.57 36.07 4.77
C THR A 586 -7.89 34.80 5.57
N GLY A 587 -6.87 33.97 5.78
CA GLY A 587 -7.01 32.67 6.46
C GLY A 587 -6.60 31.51 5.56
N ASP A 588 -7.12 30.33 5.85
CA ASP A 588 -6.76 29.07 5.18
C ASP A 588 -7.55 28.87 3.88
N TRP A 589 -7.34 29.75 2.90
CA TRP A 589 -8.03 29.75 1.59
C TRP A 589 -7.53 28.67 0.62
N ASP A 590 -6.36 28.09 0.92
CA ASP A 590 -5.73 27.03 0.14
C ASP A 590 -5.56 25.73 0.92
N ALA A 591 -6.50 25.46 1.84
CA ALA A 591 -6.63 24.24 2.63
C ALA A 591 -6.40 22.93 1.85
N ALA A 592 -7.03 22.82 0.67
CA ALA A 592 -6.84 21.77 -0.33
C ALA A 592 -6.35 22.38 -1.67
N PRO A 593 -5.02 22.48 -1.90
CA PRO A 593 -4.43 23.13 -3.09
C PRO A 593 -4.81 22.50 -4.44
N GLN A 594 -4.80 21.17 -4.51
CA GLN A 594 -5.09 20.34 -5.68
C GLN A 594 -6.59 20.11 -5.94
N ALA A 595 -7.49 20.38 -4.98
CA ALA A 595 -8.92 20.14 -5.11
C ALA A 595 -9.48 20.74 -6.41
N LEU A 596 -9.21 22.02 -6.65
CA LEU A 596 -9.64 22.74 -7.84
C LEU A 596 -9.16 22.05 -9.13
N ARG A 597 -7.88 21.69 -9.20
CA ARG A 597 -7.29 20.99 -10.34
C ARG A 597 -7.95 19.63 -10.58
N ARG A 598 -8.22 18.87 -9.51
CA ARG A 598 -8.87 17.56 -9.59
C ARG A 598 -10.33 17.66 -10.04
N ILE A 599 -11.05 18.71 -9.65
CA ILE A 599 -12.39 19.01 -10.17
C ILE A 599 -12.31 19.22 -11.68
N MET A 600 -11.42 20.09 -12.15
CA MET A 600 -11.27 20.38 -13.58
C MET A 600 -10.86 19.13 -14.38
N GLN A 601 -9.92 18.34 -13.87
CA GLN A 601 -9.51 17.08 -14.50
C GLN A 601 -10.68 16.08 -14.60
N SER A 602 -11.49 15.97 -13.54
CA SER A 602 -12.64 15.06 -13.50
C SER A 602 -13.78 15.53 -14.41
N ALA A 603 -14.00 16.84 -14.47
CA ALA A 603 -14.96 17.46 -15.38
C ALA A 603 -14.57 17.22 -16.85
N ARG A 604 -13.27 17.28 -17.18
CA ARG A 604 -12.76 16.94 -18.51
C ARG A 604 -12.96 15.46 -18.86
N SER A 605 -12.60 14.56 -17.95
CA SER A 605 -12.64 13.12 -18.21
C SER A 605 -14.06 12.56 -18.27
N THR A 606 -14.98 13.12 -17.47
CA THR A 606 -16.33 12.57 -17.30
C THR A 606 -17.39 13.35 -18.07
N ALA A 607 -17.37 14.68 -17.99
CA ALA A 607 -18.37 15.53 -18.64
C ALA A 607 -17.89 16.06 -20.01
N HIS A 608 -16.69 15.66 -20.45
CA HIS A 608 -16.06 16.10 -21.70
C HIS A 608 -15.98 17.63 -21.86
N LEU A 609 -15.91 18.36 -20.75
CA LEU A 609 -15.82 19.81 -20.76
C LEU A 609 -14.43 20.26 -21.25
N PRO A 610 -14.35 21.27 -22.14
CA PRO A 610 -13.10 21.88 -22.54
C PRO A 610 -12.61 22.77 -21.39
N VAL A 611 -11.80 22.21 -20.48
CA VAL A 611 -11.31 22.92 -19.28
C VAL A 611 -9.89 23.44 -19.46
N ALA A 612 -9.58 24.56 -18.82
CA ALA A 612 -8.21 25.06 -18.72
C ALA A 612 -7.33 24.07 -17.94
N GLN A 613 -6.09 23.84 -18.42
CA GLN A 613 -5.14 22.96 -17.74
C GLN A 613 -4.53 23.58 -16.48
N LYS A 614 -4.35 24.90 -16.47
CA LYS A 614 -3.94 25.66 -15.28
C LYS A 614 -5.17 26.18 -14.55
N THR A 615 -5.30 25.79 -13.30
CA THR A 615 -6.22 26.39 -12.34
C THR A 615 -5.53 27.54 -11.64
N GLY A 616 -6.25 28.64 -11.36
CA GLY A 616 -5.64 29.79 -10.70
C GLY A 616 -6.49 30.38 -9.59
N GLN A 617 -5.86 31.26 -8.82
CA GLN A 617 -6.49 32.00 -7.73
C GLN A 617 -6.93 33.39 -8.20
N ILE A 618 -7.87 34.00 -7.49
CA ILE A 618 -8.32 35.38 -7.70
C ILE A 618 -8.69 36.05 -6.39
N THR A 619 -8.41 37.35 -6.24
CA THR A 619 -8.96 38.16 -5.15
C THR A 619 -10.28 38.79 -5.59
N LEU A 620 -11.25 38.94 -4.70
CA LEU A 620 -12.58 39.48 -5.06
C LEU A 620 -12.55 40.94 -5.54
N VAL A 621 -11.46 41.67 -5.30
CA VAL A 621 -11.26 43.05 -5.79
C VAL A 621 -10.54 43.11 -7.14
N ASP A 622 -10.18 41.97 -7.73
CA ASP A 622 -9.53 41.91 -9.03
C ASP A 622 -10.47 42.41 -10.14
N ARG A 623 -9.95 43.23 -11.05
CA ARG A 623 -10.74 43.81 -12.15
C ARG A 623 -11.20 42.76 -13.16
N SER A 624 -10.50 41.63 -13.24
CA SER A 624 -10.82 40.51 -14.13
C SER A 624 -11.88 39.56 -13.57
N LEU A 625 -12.41 39.78 -12.36
CA LEU A 625 -13.38 38.88 -11.70
C LEU A 625 -14.54 38.47 -12.62
N HIS A 626 -15.09 39.41 -13.39
CA HIS A 626 -16.22 39.17 -14.29
C HIS A 626 -15.88 38.30 -15.52
N GLN A 627 -14.60 38.02 -15.78
CA GLN A 627 -14.17 37.14 -16.86
C GLN A 627 -14.32 35.65 -16.49
N TYR A 628 -14.53 35.34 -15.21
CA TYR A 628 -14.60 33.97 -14.72
C TYR A 628 -16.02 33.69 -14.22
N PRO A 629 -16.82 32.85 -14.90
CA PRO A 629 -18.21 32.61 -14.53
C PRO A 629 -18.34 31.84 -13.21
N LEU A 630 -17.30 31.09 -12.82
CA LEU A 630 -17.30 30.25 -11.63
C LEU A 630 -16.18 30.64 -10.65
N LEU A 631 -16.56 30.77 -9.38
CA LEU A 631 -15.65 30.90 -8.25
C LEU A 631 -15.72 29.67 -7.35
N TYR A 632 -14.59 29.33 -6.76
CA TYR A 632 -14.47 28.25 -5.78
C TYR A 632 -13.89 28.76 -4.47
N MET A 633 -14.52 28.39 -3.35
CA MET A 633 -14.10 28.82 -2.01
C MET A 633 -14.19 27.67 -1.01
N HIS A 634 -13.12 27.38 -0.30
CA HIS A 634 -13.09 26.32 0.71
C HIS A 634 -12.09 26.71 1.80
N GLY A 635 -12.26 26.15 2.99
CA GLY A 635 -11.33 26.36 4.09
C GLY A 635 -11.73 25.63 5.36
N ARG A 636 -10.84 25.70 6.37
CA ARG A 636 -11.05 25.09 7.68
C ARG A 636 -11.27 26.10 8.80
N HIS A 637 -10.57 27.22 8.77
CA HIS A 637 -10.61 28.20 9.85
C HIS A 637 -11.67 29.27 9.58
N ASP A 638 -11.91 30.09 10.59
CA ASP A 638 -12.68 31.32 10.42
C ASP A 638 -12.00 32.25 9.41
N PHE A 639 -12.81 33.04 8.73
CA PHE A 639 -12.35 34.01 7.74
C PHE A 639 -13.20 35.27 7.79
N GLN A 640 -12.66 36.36 7.25
CA GLN A 640 -13.38 37.61 7.11
C GLN A 640 -13.08 38.23 5.75
N LEU A 641 -14.12 38.72 5.08
CA LEU A 641 -13.97 39.54 3.88
C LEU A 641 -14.15 41.01 4.22
N THR A 642 -13.39 41.86 3.56
CA THR A 642 -13.57 43.32 3.67
C THR A 642 -14.90 43.74 3.05
N LYS A 643 -15.42 44.92 3.44
CA LYS A 643 -16.67 45.45 2.89
C LYS A 643 -16.66 45.52 1.35
N ASN A 644 -15.53 45.95 0.77
CA ASN A 644 -15.36 46.03 -0.68
C ASN A 644 -15.39 44.65 -1.35
N GLU A 645 -14.76 43.63 -0.76
CA GLU A 645 -14.81 42.26 -1.29
C GLU A 645 -16.23 41.67 -1.25
N ILE A 646 -16.98 41.98 -0.18
CA ILE A 646 -18.38 41.56 -0.04
C ILE A 646 -19.26 42.22 -1.11
N GLU A 647 -19.12 43.52 -1.32
CA GLU A 647 -19.86 44.26 -2.37
C GLU A 647 -19.55 43.72 -3.77
N ARG A 648 -18.27 43.43 -4.05
CA ARG A 648 -17.84 42.81 -5.31
C ARG A 648 -18.42 41.42 -5.50
N LEU A 649 -18.39 40.58 -4.47
CA LEU A 649 -18.94 39.23 -4.53
C LEU A 649 -20.46 39.24 -4.71
N ARG A 650 -21.18 40.13 -4.02
CA ARG A 650 -22.63 40.30 -4.23
C ARG A 650 -22.93 40.67 -5.68
N SER A 651 -22.25 41.70 -6.19
CA SER A 651 -22.41 42.15 -7.57
C SER A 651 -22.07 41.05 -8.58
N PHE A 652 -21.04 40.24 -8.31
CA PHE A 652 -20.69 39.10 -9.15
C PHE A 652 -21.82 38.06 -9.23
N LEU A 653 -22.38 37.65 -8.08
CA LEU A 653 -23.45 36.66 -8.00
C LEU A 653 -24.77 37.16 -8.64
N GLU A 654 -25.10 38.43 -8.43
CA GLU A 654 -26.29 39.07 -9.02
C GLU A 654 -26.19 39.17 -10.55
N ASN A 655 -24.97 39.35 -11.09
CA ASN A 655 -24.71 39.52 -12.52
C ASN A 655 -24.36 38.21 -13.26
N GLY A 656 -24.87 37.07 -12.78
CA GLY A 656 -24.71 35.79 -13.48
C GLY A 656 -23.64 34.88 -12.91
N GLY A 657 -22.69 35.40 -12.13
CA GLY A 657 -21.62 34.62 -11.53
C GLY A 657 -22.11 33.54 -10.57
N PHE A 658 -21.32 32.48 -10.42
CA PHE A 658 -21.63 31.33 -9.57
C PHE A 658 -20.53 31.07 -8.54
N LEU A 659 -20.91 30.79 -7.28
CA LEU A 659 -19.98 30.40 -6.22
C LEU A 659 -20.24 28.96 -5.77
N PHE A 660 -19.24 28.09 -5.94
CA PHE A 660 -19.16 26.80 -5.27
C PHE A 660 -18.30 26.93 -4.01
N ALA A 661 -18.81 26.49 -2.86
CA ALA A 661 -18.03 26.43 -1.65
C ALA A 661 -18.19 25.13 -0.83
N ASP A 662 -17.17 24.76 -0.07
CA ASP A 662 -17.27 23.66 0.90
C ASP A 662 -16.40 23.85 2.16
N ALA A 663 -16.86 23.28 3.28
CA ALA A 663 -16.11 23.29 4.53
C ALA A 663 -15.13 22.11 4.60
N CYS A 664 -13.83 22.40 4.62
CA CYS A 664 -12.79 21.37 4.69
C CYS A 664 -12.93 20.56 5.99
N CYS A 665 -12.95 19.24 5.84
CA CYS A 665 -13.22 18.28 6.91
C CYS A 665 -14.48 18.56 7.76
N GLY A 666 -15.47 19.25 7.19
CA GLY A 666 -16.70 19.61 7.88
C GLY A 666 -16.49 20.63 9.01
N SER A 667 -15.52 21.53 8.85
CA SER A 667 -15.13 22.45 9.92
C SER A 667 -16.27 23.36 10.40
N PRO A 668 -16.59 23.33 11.71
CA PRO A 668 -17.58 24.26 12.29
C PRO A 668 -17.16 25.73 12.20
N GLN A 669 -15.85 26.04 12.23
CA GLN A 669 -15.36 27.42 12.19
C GLN A 669 -15.60 28.06 10.81
N PHE A 670 -15.27 27.32 9.75
CA PHE A 670 -15.55 27.75 8.38
C PHE A 670 -17.05 27.82 8.11
N ASP A 671 -17.83 26.80 8.52
CA ASP A 671 -19.30 26.80 8.35
C ASP A 671 -19.96 28.02 9.00
N THR A 672 -19.53 28.37 10.23
CA THR A 672 -20.01 29.55 10.93
C THR A 672 -19.70 30.84 10.17
N SER A 673 -18.46 30.97 9.68
CA SER A 673 -18.00 32.16 8.94
C SER A 673 -18.69 32.29 7.58
N PHE A 674 -18.88 31.17 6.88
CA PHE A 674 -19.56 31.15 5.58
C PHE A 674 -21.04 31.49 5.71
N ARG A 675 -21.75 30.96 6.72
CA ARG A 675 -23.14 31.34 7.01
C ARG A 675 -23.26 32.82 7.37
N ALA A 676 -22.30 33.38 8.12
CA ALA A 676 -22.26 34.82 8.41
C ALA A 676 -22.06 35.64 7.13
N LEU A 677 -21.15 35.23 6.23
CA LEU A 677 -20.97 35.85 4.92
C LEU A 677 -22.27 35.85 4.10
N VAL A 678 -22.98 34.71 4.03
CA VAL A 678 -24.24 34.61 3.29
C VAL A 678 -25.30 35.59 3.81
N LYS A 679 -25.44 35.73 5.14
CA LYS A 679 -26.36 36.72 5.73
C LYS A 679 -26.00 38.16 5.38
N VAL A 680 -24.71 38.47 5.21
CA VAL A 680 -24.30 39.79 4.75
C VAL A 680 -24.57 39.95 3.26
N LEU A 681 -24.31 38.93 2.43
CA LEU A 681 -24.56 38.97 0.98
C LEU A 681 -26.06 39.11 0.67
N PHE A 682 -26.91 38.32 1.33
CA PHE A 682 -28.36 38.26 1.12
C PHE A 682 -29.13 38.31 2.46
N PRO A 683 -29.38 39.50 3.03
CA PRO A 683 -29.96 39.66 4.37
C PRO A 683 -31.33 39.01 4.59
N GLU A 684 -32.14 38.97 3.53
CA GLU A 684 -33.51 38.42 3.56
C GLU A 684 -33.57 36.94 3.20
N GLN A 685 -32.43 36.30 2.96
CA GLN A 685 -32.35 34.89 2.57
C GLN A 685 -31.46 34.11 3.53
N SER A 686 -31.63 32.80 3.52
CA SER A 686 -30.75 31.87 4.24
C SER A 686 -30.40 30.71 3.34
N LEU A 687 -29.31 30.01 3.65
CA LEU A 687 -28.92 28.81 2.93
C LEU A 687 -30.05 27.76 3.00
N GLU A 688 -30.63 27.44 1.85
CA GLU A 688 -31.71 26.45 1.72
C GLU A 688 -31.18 25.13 1.18
N ARG A 689 -31.73 24.01 1.66
CA ARG A 689 -31.35 22.69 1.17
C ARG A 689 -31.74 22.53 -0.30
N VAL A 690 -30.77 22.14 -1.14
CA VAL A 690 -31.03 21.80 -2.54
C VAL A 690 -31.77 20.45 -2.61
N PRO A 691 -32.98 20.38 -3.19
CA PRO A 691 -33.75 19.13 -3.26
C PRO A 691 -33.03 18.05 -4.07
N VAL A 692 -33.14 16.77 -3.70
CA VAL A 692 -32.49 15.64 -4.43
C VAL A 692 -33.00 15.50 -5.87
N GLY A 693 -34.23 15.97 -6.16
CA GLY A 693 -34.77 16.03 -7.53
C GLY A 693 -34.29 17.24 -8.34
N HIS A 694 -33.50 18.13 -7.75
CA HIS A 694 -32.97 19.31 -8.43
C HIS A 694 -31.95 18.93 -9.49
N GLU A 695 -31.78 19.78 -10.49
CA GLU A 695 -31.00 19.49 -11.68
C GLU A 695 -29.53 19.20 -11.46
N VAL A 696 -28.97 19.76 -10.39
CA VAL A 696 -27.60 19.48 -9.94
C VAL A 696 -27.38 18.00 -9.60
N PHE A 697 -28.41 17.21 -9.31
CA PHE A 697 -28.28 15.78 -8.98
C PHE A 697 -28.75 14.84 -10.09
N LEU A 698 -29.12 15.38 -11.25
CA LEU A 698 -29.60 14.60 -12.39
C LEU A 698 -28.46 14.37 -13.40
N SER A 699 -28.61 13.33 -14.22
CA SER A 699 -27.62 12.93 -15.24
C SER A 699 -27.23 14.05 -16.22
N ARG A 700 -28.11 15.04 -16.44
CA ARG A 700 -27.78 16.24 -17.24
C ARG A 700 -26.65 17.10 -16.67
N SER A 701 -26.37 17.00 -15.38
CA SER A 701 -25.23 17.66 -14.73
C SER A 701 -23.99 16.75 -14.68
N GLY A 702 -24.05 15.54 -15.24
CA GLY A 702 -22.95 14.57 -15.29
C GLY A 702 -23.36 13.22 -14.72
N PHE A 703 -23.77 13.20 -13.44
CA PHE A 703 -24.13 11.98 -12.72
C PHE A 703 -25.54 12.05 -12.12
N GLU A 704 -26.26 10.94 -12.15
CA GLU A 704 -27.50 10.79 -11.37
C GLU A 704 -27.15 10.41 -9.93
N LEU A 705 -27.46 11.30 -8.97
CA LEU A 705 -27.07 11.18 -7.56
C LEU A 705 -28.29 11.19 -6.64
N LYS A 706 -28.88 10.01 -6.41
CA LYS A 706 -29.94 9.83 -5.40
C LYS A 706 -29.36 9.60 -4.01
N THR A 707 -28.21 8.95 -3.95
CA THR A 707 -27.47 8.66 -2.72
C THR A 707 -25.99 8.88 -2.93
N VAL A 708 -25.31 9.19 -1.83
CA VAL A 708 -23.86 9.39 -1.74
C VAL A 708 -23.36 8.76 -0.46
N ARG A 709 -22.10 8.31 -0.44
CA ARG A 709 -21.45 7.83 0.77
C ARG A 709 -20.74 8.98 1.46
N ARG A 710 -21.01 9.13 2.76
CA ARG A 710 -20.44 10.16 3.61
C ARG A 710 -19.83 9.54 4.86
N ARG A 711 -18.66 10.04 5.24
CA ARG A 711 -18.00 9.76 6.52
C ARG A 711 -18.59 10.63 7.61
N GLU A 712 -19.01 10.00 8.68
CA GLU A 712 -19.51 10.65 9.89
C GLU A 712 -18.73 10.14 11.08
N ALA A 713 -18.22 11.06 11.90
CA ALA A 713 -17.66 10.71 13.20
C ALA A 713 -18.80 10.20 14.09
N GLU A 714 -18.68 8.97 14.60
CA GLU A 714 -19.59 8.52 15.64
C GLU A 714 -19.20 9.17 16.97
N SER A 715 -20.18 9.77 17.64
CA SER A 715 -20.00 10.47 18.92
C SER A 715 -19.70 9.49 20.07
N GLY A 716 -18.56 8.80 20.01
CA GLY A 716 -17.89 8.33 21.22
C GLY A 716 -17.23 9.56 21.86
N GLY A 717 -17.51 9.85 23.14
CA GLY A 717 -16.90 10.98 23.82
C GLY A 717 -15.36 11.01 23.72
N ASN A 718 -14.72 12.08 24.21
CA ASN A 718 -13.27 12.39 24.10
C ASN A 718 -12.26 11.29 24.55
N THR A 719 -12.74 10.10 24.94
CA THR A 719 -12.00 8.96 25.52
C THR A 719 -12.11 7.66 24.71
N ALA A 720 -12.65 7.68 23.47
CA ALA A 720 -12.71 6.51 22.58
C ALA A 720 -11.87 6.72 21.31
N ALA A 721 -11.45 5.62 20.67
CA ALA A 721 -10.89 5.65 19.31
C ALA A 721 -11.89 6.30 18.35
N LEU A 722 -11.40 7.09 17.38
CA LEU A 722 -12.25 7.71 16.36
C LEU A 722 -12.88 6.61 15.50
N ASP A 723 -14.13 6.24 15.79
CA ASP A 723 -14.91 5.37 14.91
C ASP A 723 -15.63 6.25 13.88
N VAL A 724 -15.42 5.90 12.61
CA VAL A 724 -15.94 6.64 11.47
C VAL A 724 -16.83 5.68 10.73
N ALA A 725 -18.12 5.99 10.69
CA ALA A 725 -19.07 5.24 9.88
C ALA A 725 -19.14 5.88 8.49
N VAL A 726 -18.96 5.07 7.45
CA VAL A 726 -19.37 5.44 6.09
C VAL A 726 -20.84 5.08 5.96
N ARG A 727 -21.69 6.08 5.78
CA ARG A 727 -23.13 5.91 5.61
C ARG A 727 -23.54 6.31 4.20
N THR A 728 -24.40 5.50 3.59
CA THR A 728 -25.07 5.86 2.34
C THR A 728 -26.27 6.72 2.69
N VAL A 729 -26.24 7.98 2.29
CA VAL A 729 -27.22 9.03 2.64
C VAL A 729 -27.64 9.79 1.39
N GLU A 730 -28.70 10.61 1.48
CA GLU A 730 -29.01 11.58 0.42
C GLU A 730 -27.90 12.64 0.33
N PRO A 731 -27.60 13.16 -0.88
CA PRO A 731 -26.69 14.29 -1.01
C PRO A 731 -27.22 15.50 -0.25
N PHE A 732 -26.32 16.22 0.42
CA PHE A 732 -26.64 17.38 1.23
C PHE A 732 -25.85 18.59 0.73
N LEU A 733 -26.50 19.41 -0.09
CA LEU A 733 -26.02 20.71 -0.52
C LEU A 733 -27.01 21.77 -0.06
N GLU A 734 -26.51 22.95 0.24
CA GLU A 734 -27.30 24.14 0.55
C GLU A 734 -27.00 25.22 -0.49
N GLY A 735 -27.88 26.19 -0.68
CA GLY A 735 -27.63 27.27 -1.65
C GLY A 735 -28.52 28.50 -1.47
N ILE A 736 -28.22 29.53 -2.27
CA ILE A 736 -29.01 30.76 -2.41
C ILE A 736 -29.57 30.84 -3.83
N SER A 737 -30.87 31.10 -3.93
CA SER A 737 -31.57 31.23 -5.21
C SER A 737 -31.87 32.69 -5.54
N VAL A 738 -31.53 33.11 -6.75
CA VAL A 738 -31.87 34.42 -7.31
C VAL A 738 -32.50 34.18 -8.67
N ASN A 739 -33.71 34.71 -8.90
CA ASN A 739 -34.46 34.49 -10.16
C ASN A 739 -34.65 33.00 -10.52
N ASN A 740 -34.98 32.18 -9.53
CA ASN A 740 -35.24 30.74 -9.69
C ASN A 740 -34.04 29.89 -10.15
N ARG A 741 -32.81 30.41 -9.97
CA ARG A 741 -31.55 29.67 -10.13
C ARG A 741 -30.69 29.78 -8.88
N PHE A 742 -30.05 28.68 -8.47
CA PHE A 742 -29.01 28.77 -7.44
C PHE A 742 -27.77 29.47 -7.99
N VAL A 743 -27.42 30.61 -7.40
CA VAL A 743 -26.19 31.38 -7.72
C VAL A 743 -25.02 30.99 -6.82
N LEU A 744 -25.32 30.34 -5.70
CA LEU A 744 -24.36 29.87 -4.73
C LEU A 744 -24.77 28.47 -4.28
N ILE A 745 -23.83 27.53 -4.33
CA ILE A 745 -23.98 26.19 -3.75
C ILE A 745 -22.87 25.98 -2.73
N TYR A 746 -23.26 25.52 -1.55
CA TYR A 746 -22.40 25.28 -0.42
C TYR A 746 -22.57 23.85 0.13
N SER A 747 -21.46 23.22 0.47
CA SER A 747 -21.43 21.97 1.21
C SER A 747 -20.79 22.18 2.58
N LYS A 748 -21.56 22.00 3.65
CA LYS A 748 -21.01 21.93 5.02
C LYS A 748 -20.15 20.69 5.28
N TYR A 749 -20.15 19.74 4.34
CA TYR A 749 -19.37 18.50 4.39
C TYR A 749 -18.21 18.58 3.40
N ASP A 750 -17.08 17.98 3.76
CA ASP A 750 -15.87 18.04 2.93
C ASP A 750 -16.08 17.43 1.54
N ILE A 751 -15.73 18.22 0.52
CA ILE A 751 -15.54 17.78 -0.87
C ILE A 751 -14.06 17.97 -1.24
N SER A 752 -13.46 19.08 -0.80
CA SER A 752 -12.08 19.49 -1.01
C SER A 752 -11.03 18.42 -0.67
N CYS A 753 -10.92 18.03 0.60
CA CYS A 753 -9.90 17.09 1.04
C CYS A 753 -10.15 15.68 0.47
N ALA A 754 -11.41 15.32 0.27
CA ALA A 754 -11.83 14.08 -0.37
C ALA A 754 -11.36 14.00 -1.83
N LEU A 755 -11.44 15.09 -2.60
CA LEU A 755 -10.92 15.16 -3.97
C LEU A 755 -9.41 14.89 -4.00
N GLU A 756 -8.66 15.42 -3.04
CA GLU A 756 -7.21 15.21 -2.95
C GLU A 756 -6.79 13.83 -2.45
N ARG A 757 -7.75 12.99 -2.04
CA ARG A 757 -7.49 11.72 -1.34
C ARG A 757 -6.67 11.93 -0.06
N GLN A 758 -6.82 13.10 0.57
CA GLN A 758 -6.09 13.51 1.78
C GLN A 758 -6.95 13.44 3.05
N SER A 759 -8.20 12.99 2.91
CA SER A 759 -9.14 12.88 4.01
C SER A 759 -8.71 11.82 5.04
N SER A 760 -8.23 12.28 6.20
CA SER A 760 -7.98 11.43 7.38
C SER A 760 -9.28 10.91 8.00
N VAL A 761 -9.18 9.94 8.92
CA VAL A 761 -10.32 9.46 9.72
C VAL A 761 -11.06 10.59 10.48
N ALA A 762 -10.40 11.69 10.80
CA ALA A 762 -11.04 12.82 11.47
C ALA A 762 -11.81 13.77 10.52
N CYS A 763 -11.78 13.51 9.22
CA CYS A 763 -12.35 14.40 8.21
C CYS A 763 -13.80 14.02 7.90
N THR A 764 -14.76 14.82 8.40
CA THR A 764 -16.18 14.60 8.13
C THR A 764 -16.51 15.09 6.72
N GLY A 765 -16.98 14.19 5.85
CA GLY A 765 -17.34 14.55 4.48
C GLY A 765 -17.50 13.38 3.53
N TYR A 766 -17.66 13.67 2.25
CA TYR A 766 -17.96 12.65 1.24
C TYR A 766 -16.75 11.75 1.00
N VAL A 767 -16.98 10.49 0.61
CA VAL A 767 -15.89 9.62 0.14
C VAL A 767 -15.40 10.12 -1.22
N HIS A 768 -14.15 9.83 -1.58
CA HIS A 768 -13.50 10.38 -2.79
C HIS A 768 -14.36 10.27 -4.06
N GLU A 769 -14.90 9.09 -4.34
CA GLU A 769 -15.68 8.84 -5.56
C GLU A 769 -16.95 9.70 -5.62
N ASP A 770 -17.67 9.85 -4.51
CA ASP A 770 -18.91 10.63 -4.48
C ASP A 770 -18.64 12.13 -4.37
N ALA A 771 -17.52 12.54 -3.76
CA ALA A 771 -17.01 13.91 -3.79
C ALA A 771 -16.69 14.36 -5.23
N VAL A 772 -16.04 13.49 -6.02
CA VAL A 772 -15.76 13.75 -7.45
C VAL A 772 -17.08 13.95 -8.21
N LYS A 773 -18.05 13.05 -8.05
CA LYS A 773 -19.34 13.14 -8.74
C LYS A 773 -20.09 14.43 -8.37
N LEU A 774 -20.15 14.76 -7.08
CA LEU A 774 -20.78 16.00 -6.61
C LEU A 774 -20.10 17.25 -7.16
N ALA A 775 -18.77 17.32 -7.11
CA ALA A 775 -18.03 18.49 -7.58
C ALA A 775 -18.21 18.71 -9.10
N VAL A 776 -18.15 17.63 -9.90
CA VAL A 776 -18.43 17.70 -11.35
C VAL A 776 -19.84 18.21 -11.60
N ASN A 777 -20.83 17.65 -10.91
CA ASN A 777 -22.22 18.07 -11.04
C ASN A 777 -22.45 19.55 -10.71
N ILE A 778 -21.83 20.05 -9.63
CA ILE A 778 -21.93 21.45 -9.22
C ILE A 778 -21.30 22.38 -10.27
N VAL A 779 -20.13 22.00 -10.81
CA VAL A 779 -19.46 22.79 -11.85
C VAL A 779 -20.25 22.81 -13.15
N VAL A 780 -20.74 21.66 -13.62
CA VAL A 780 -21.56 21.57 -14.84
C VAL A 780 -22.85 22.38 -14.66
N TYR A 781 -23.50 22.28 -13.50
CA TYR A 781 -24.67 23.08 -13.18
C TYR A 781 -24.37 24.58 -13.28
N GLY A 782 -23.30 25.06 -12.63
CA GLY A 782 -22.93 26.47 -12.61
C GLY A 782 -22.58 27.06 -13.98
N LEU A 783 -22.10 26.23 -14.93
CA LEU A 783 -21.83 26.66 -16.32
C LEU A 783 -23.08 26.77 -17.18
N ASN A 784 -24.14 26.05 -16.81
CA ASN A 784 -25.40 26.04 -17.53
C ASN A 784 -26.39 27.11 -17.03
N GLN A 785 -25.99 27.90 -16.02
CA GLN A 785 -26.75 29.06 -15.51
C GLN A 785 -26.31 30.35 -16.18
#